data_AF-A0A0N4WF15-F1
#
_entry.id   AF-A0A0N4WF15-F1
#
_cell.length_a   1.000
_cell.length_b   1.000
_cell.length_c   1.000
_cell.angle_alpha   90.00
_cell.angle_beta   90.00
_cell.angle_gamma   90.00
#
_symmetry.space_group_name_H-M   'P 1'
#
loop_
_entity.id
_entity.type
_entity.pdbx_description
1 polymer ?
#
loop_
_entity_poly.entity_id
_entity_poly.type
_entity_poly.pdbx_seq_one_letter_code
_entity_poly.pdbx_strand_id
1 'polypeptide(L)'
;MDKAAASLPPQQFAPLLPLAFKNLASQPDSTAPLHILCMEHVVTFVFHAFPANFLAGLDMALDGCNTGETPPALLQVFVERLGAENYETQKGSFVLDAQKAGECALLLARRLSDARSRASSLYAVWGRYLDSVTRLAQLFLFIPVQQGFSAEAPTSIVQRDFAEVFQRVLAVFSPLVVPMSASVPPFSPSNEAEAEMVLDRFVHLLTALPHNGALQPGSQNLPSLVWQFYFEKLSILSHGSTHFFSLIERSFVRIPWPSFYPSERGLGAMDECLASRSPCCAPFIAQVVVRILWKDVLIHIELLPQYLSLLFSVLVRIGSTASNYVKVRASMMDLVKMLSQRNDWSSVSPERAEELAKMVGVCLPYDSLTNPTDVVGVLQIIWRKICCFIVRNPYSSVALLKQTAWLRTECALVLRGGATAAPPAYSSLIADVDALSKQHENLRAFSVVARELTALWSRISDSKFGESLVTTWNAYIDANPESPLVLMSLNTIIGSLNSDQITTALKVMEKTIRAYFKRNCFSWSELMEWAQCPLADSTEFSKNVSSSNKAHPLMLTTAWFLKFLPPSNDVAQALHGFVTSIKPKHVWCEASFLLLIWQEVRWLADSAIAAHANPGSPHDDRLQSFMRWLSKVMLSPKKFQFNQDCTILTILELYLMQQMVGDSKLPRASENAPVLNSRIHGLKEAASVKANQPFAAAFNIATPFFVQVDLHHIGSAPSLVLQCSRALFKEKFLLDT
;
A
#
# COMPACT_ATOMS: atom_id res chain seq x y z
N MET A 1 -7.86 47.14 61.98
CA MET A 1 -9.15 46.96 61.27
C MET A 1 -9.95 45.78 61.76
N ASP A 2 -9.32 44.65 62.09
CA ASP A 2 -10.02 43.43 62.54
C ASP A 2 -11.01 43.65 63.70
N LYS A 3 -10.69 44.56 64.64
CA LYS A 3 -11.60 44.93 65.74
C LYS A 3 -12.85 45.71 65.30
N ALA A 4 -12.78 46.47 64.21
CA ALA A 4 -13.92 47.23 63.65
C ALA A 4 -14.71 46.41 62.61
N ALA A 5 -14.06 45.44 61.95
CA ALA A 5 -14.72 44.50 61.06
C ALA A 5 -15.60 43.50 61.84
N ALA A 6 -15.13 43.04 63.00
CA ALA A 6 -15.85 42.12 63.88
C ALA A 6 -17.19 42.64 64.42
N SER A 7 -17.44 43.95 64.38
CA SER A 7 -18.69 44.57 64.86
C SER A 7 -19.79 44.71 63.79
N LEU A 8 -19.51 44.38 62.53
CA LEU A 8 -20.47 44.53 61.42
C LEU A 8 -20.99 43.15 60.96
N PRO A 9 -22.30 42.98 60.68
CA PRO A 9 -22.85 41.74 60.16
C PRO A 9 -22.24 41.36 58.80
N PRO A 10 -21.97 40.06 58.52
CA PRO A 10 -21.43 39.61 57.22
C PRO A 10 -22.21 40.11 56.00
N GLN A 11 -23.54 40.25 56.14
CA GLN A 11 -24.47 40.73 55.11
C GLN A 11 -24.23 42.20 54.68
N GLN A 12 -23.54 43.00 55.51
CA GLN A 12 -23.22 44.40 55.19
C GLN A 12 -21.87 44.57 54.50
N PHE A 13 -21.01 43.54 54.48
CA PHE A 13 -19.70 43.60 53.84
C PHE A 13 -19.73 43.31 52.35
N ALA A 14 -20.55 42.35 51.90
CA ALA A 14 -20.66 42.01 50.48
C ALA A 14 -21.02 43.22 49.58
N PRO A 15 -21.92 44.13 49.97
CA PRO A 15 -22.21 45.35 49.21
C PRO A 15 -21.08 46.39 49.19
N LEU A 16 -20.12 46.33 50.11
CA LEU A 16 -18.98 47.25 50.19
C LEU A 16 -17.78 46.78 49.37
N LEU A 17 -17.73 45.50 49.01
CA LEU A 17 -16.65 44.93 48.22
C LEU A 17 -16.45 45.63 46.84
N PRO A 18 -17.50 45.98 46.06
CA PRO A 18 -17.31 46.70 44.80
C PRO A 18 -16.62 48.05 44.98
N LEU A 19 -16.92 48.77 46.07
CA LEU A 19 -16.28 50.05 46.36
C LEU A 19 -14.81 49.87 46.75
N ALA A 20 -14.52 48.88 47.60
CA ALA A 20 -13.15 48.55 47.97
C ALA A 20 -12.32 48.13 46.75
N PHE A 21 -12.91 47.32 45.86
CA PHE A 21 -12.26 46.88 44.62
C PHE A 21 -12.03 48.04 43.65
N LYS A 22 -13.00 48.94 43.47
CA LYS A 22 -12.84 50.16 42.66
C LYS A 22 -11.72 51.06 43.20
N ASN A 23 -11.61 51.19 44.51
CA ASN A 23 -10.52 51.96 45.13
C ASN A 23 -9.16 51.33 44.84
N LEU A 24 -9.04 50.00 44.93
CA LEU A 24 -7.81 49.28 44.57
C LEU A 24 -7.47 49.46 43.08
N ALA A 25 -8.44 49.28 42.19
CA ALA A 25 -8.27 49.43 40.74
C ALA A 25 -7.85 50.86 40.34
N SER A 26 -8.28 51.87 41.10
CA SER A 26 -7.90 53.28 40.86
C SER A 26 -6.45 53.63 41.22
N GLN A 27 -5.72 52.71 41.87
CA GLN A 27 -4.35 52.92 42.33
C GLN A 27 -3.38 51.99 41.57
N PRO A 28 -2.82 52.42 40.42
CA PRO A 28 -2.04 51.55 39.55
C PRO A 28 -0.63 51.23 40.07
N ASP A 29 -0.07 52.06 40.96
CA ASP A 29 1.26 51.85 41.52
C ASP A 29 1.22 50.90 42.72
N SER A 30 1.67 49.66 42.51
CA SER A 30 1.72 48.63 43.55
C SER A 30 2.63 48.94 44.74
N THR A 31 3.54 49.91 44.59
CA THR A 31 4.48 50.30 45.65
C THR A 31 3.96 51.44 46.52
N ALA A 32 2.88 52.10 46.11
CA ALA A 32 2.30 53.21 46.85
C ALA A 32 1.64 52.72 48.16
N PRO A 33 1.86 53.42 49.30
CA PRO A 33 1.23 53.05 50.58
C PRO A 33 -0.30 52.95 50.51
N LEU A 34 -0.94 53.78 49.68
CA LEU A 34 -2.38 53.76 49.46
C LEU A 34 -2.84 52.49 48.71
N HIS A 35 -2.05 52.00 47.74
CA HIS A 35 -2.33 50.74 47.08
C HIS A 35 -2.28 49.57 48.06
N ILE A 36 -1.23 49.53 48.89
CA ILE A 36 -1.06 48.50 49.93
C ILE A 36 -2.26 48.51 50.90
N LEU A 37 -2.68 49.69 51.36
CA LEU A 37 -3.84 49.82 52.24
C LEU A 37 -5.16 49.37 51.56
N CYS A 38 -5.40 49.78 50.31
CA CYS A 38 -6.57 49.36 49.54
C CYS A 38 -6.57 47.83 49.31
N MET A 39 -5.40 47.26 49.07
CA MET A 39 -5.21 45.82 48.91
C MET A 39 -5.52 45.07 50.20
N GLU A 40 -5.02 45.52 51.35
CA GLU A 40 -5.35 44.96 52.66
C GLU A 40 -6.85 45.06 52.98
N HIS A 41 -7.51 46.17 52.62
CA HIS A 41 -8.97 46.34 52.75
C HIS A 41 -9.73 45.28 51.97
N VAL A 42 -9.44 45.15 50.67
CA VAL A 42 -10.11 44.17 49.80
C VAL A 42 -9.90 42.76 50.34
N VAL A 43 -8.66 42.39 50.65
CA VAL A 43 -8.33 41.07 51.17
C VAL A 43 -9.05 40.80 52.51
N THR A 44 -9.08 41.77 53.42
CA THR A 44 -9.79 41.65 54.70
C THR A 44 -11.27 41.41 54.49
N PHE A 45 -11.92 42.15 53.58
CA PHE A 45 -13.35 41.98 53.30
C PHE A 45 -13.67 40.64 52.63
N VAL A 46 -12.83 40.18 51.71
CA VAL A 46 -13.01 38.90 51.02
C VAL A 46 -12.92 37.71 51.99
N PHE A 47 -12.00 37.78 52.97
CA PHE A 47 -11.80 36.72 53.96
C PHE A 47 -12.58 36.93 55.28
N HIS A 48 -13.29 38.06 55.44
CA HIS A 48 -14.15 38.29 56.61
C HIS A 48 -15.36 37.34 56.58
N ALA A 49 -15.60 36.63 57.68
CA ALA A 49 -16.64 35.58 57.78
C ALA A 49 -16.53 34.51 56.68
N PHE A 50 -15.30 34.10 56.35
CA PHE A 50 -15.00 33.07 55.36
C PHE A 50 -15.79 31.77 55.63
N PRO A 51 -16.38 31.11 54.60
CA PRO A 51 -16.27 31.39 53.15
C PRO A 51 -17.39 32.29 52.57
N ALA A 52 -18.25 32.90 53.40
CA ALA A 52 -19.48 33.54 52.92
C ALA A 52 -19.26 34.66 51.87
N ASN A 53 -18.24 35.51 52.09
CA ASN A 53 -17.92 36.63 51.20
C ASN A 53 -16.93 36.28 50.08
N PHE A 54 -16.31 35.09 50.15
CA PHE A 54 -15.21 34.73 49.27
C PHE A 54 -15.64 34.63 47.81
N LEU A 55 -16.79 34.00 47.54
CA LEU A 55 -17.27 33.79 46.17
C LEU A 55 -17.53 35.12 45.45
N ALA A 56 -18.14 36.09 46.14
CA ALA A 56 -18.36 37.43 45.59
C ALA A 56 -17.02 38.13 45.31
N GLY A 57 -16.08 38.06 46.27
CA GLY A 57 -14.72 38.59 46.11
C GLY A 57 -13.96 38.02 44.93
N LEU A 58 -14.00 36.70 44.79
CA LEU A 58 -13.40 35.97 43.67
C LEU A 58 -14.05 36.38 42.34
N ASP A 59 -15.37 36.53 42.30
CA ASP A 59 -16.10 36.93 41.09
C ASP A 59 -15.66 38.31 40.58
N MET A 60 -15.55 39.30 41.46
CA MET A 60 -15.07 40.63 41.10
C MET A 60 -13.61 40.61 40.66
N ALA A 61 -12.74 39.86 41.35
CA ALA A 61 -11.34 39.74 40.97
C ALA A 61 -11.17 39.08 39.60
N LEU A 62 -11.98 38.06 39.27
CA LEU A 62 -11.98 37.42 37.96
C LEU A 62 -12.58 38.31 36.87
N ASP A 63 -13.62 39.08 37.17
CA ASP A 63 -14.22 39.99 36.19
C ASP A 63 -13.25 41.12 35.82
N GLY A 64 -12.58 41.71 36.82
CA GLY A 64 -11.54 42.73 36.63
C GLY A 64 -10.30 42.24 35.88
N CYS A 65 -10.11 40.92 35.71
CA CYS A 65 -9.04 40.40 34.85
C CYS A 65 -9.29 40.74 33.36
N ASN A 66 -10.55 40.87 32.94
CA ASN A 66 -10.90 41.20 31.54
C ASN A 66 -10.47 42.64 31.16
N THR A 67 -10.53 43.55 32.12
CA THR A 67 -10.19 44.98 31.96
C THR A 67 -8.76 45.28 32.39
N GLY A 68 -8.10 44.34 33.06
CA GLY A 68 -6.78 44.51 33.65
C GLY A 68 -6.76 45.32 34.95
N GLU A 69 -7.93 45.57 35.53
CA GLU A 69 -8.14 46.32 36.78
C GLU A 69 -7.73 45.51 38.02
N THR A 70 -7.77 44.17 37.94
CA THR A 70 -7.31 43.30 39.03
C THR A 70 -5.78 43.33 39.12
N PRO A 71 -5.17 43.70 40.26
CA PRO A 71 -3.74 43.53 40.46
C PRO A 71 -3.40 42.04 40.55
N PRO A 72 -2.37 41.52 39.84
CA PRO A 72 -1.99 40.10 39.91
C PRO A 72 -1.70 39.62 41.33
N ALA A 73 -1.13 40.49 42.16
CA ALA A 73 -0.86 40.21 43.58
C ALA A 73 -2.12 39.84 44.37
N LEU A 74 -3.32 40.31 43.98
CA LEU A 74 -4.57 39.99 44.69
C LEU A 74 -4.90 38.51 44.61
N LEU A 75 -4.80 37.93 43.42
CA LEU A 75 -5.02 36.50 43.22
C LEU A 75 -3.90 35.67 43.86
N GLN A 76 -2.68 36.18 43.89
CA GLN A 76 -1.58 35.53 44.59
C GLN A 76 -1.83 35.47 46.11
N VAL A 77 -2.34 36.53 46.73
CA VAL A 77 -2.75 36.50 48.14
C VAL A 77 -3.88 35.49 48.37
N PHE A 78 -4.79 35.30 47.41
CA PHE A 78 -5.82 34.26 47.52
C PHE A 78 -5.20 32.86 47.49
N VAL A 79 -4.22 32.62 46.60
CA VAL A 79 -3.46 31.37 46.53
C VAL A 79 -2.76 31.07 47.86
N GLU A 80 -2.05 32.05 48.41
CA GLU A 80 -1.29 31.89 49.66
C GLU A 80 -2.22 31.62 50.86
N ARG A 81 -3.28 32.43 51.03
CA ARG A 81 -4.19 32.30 52.18
C ARG A 81 -5.00 31.01 52.18
N LEU A 82 -5.33 30.48 51.00
CA LEU A 82 -6.00 29.19 50.84
C LEU A 82 -5.03 28.00 50.79
N GLY A 83 -3.71 28.24 50.73
CA GLY A 83 -2.71 27.19 50.59
C GLY A 83 -2.77 26.46 49.24
N ALA A 84 -3.20 27.15 48.18
CA ALA A 84 -3.34 26.57 46.84
C ALA A 84 -1.98 26.28 46.16
N GLU A 85 -0.86 26.73 46.73
CA GLU A 85 0.48 26.38 46.24
C GLU A 85 0.76 24.87 46.31
N ASN A 86 0.24 24.21 47.34
CA ASN A 86 0.33 22.76 47.56
C ASN A 86 -1.08 22.22 47.86
N TYR A 87 -1.96 22.26 46.84
CA TYR A 87 -3.38 21.98 46.99
C TYR A 87 -3.72 20.58 47.55
N GLU A 88 -2.81 19.60 47.44
CA GLU A 88 -2.99 18.24 47.95
C GLU A 88 -2.88 18.15 49.47
N THR A 89 -2.05 18.99 50.07
CA THR A 89 -1.79 19.04 51.52
C THR A 89 -2.12 20.44 52.01
N GLN A 90 -3.41 20.80 52.06
CA GLN A 90 -3.83 22.14 52.47
C GLN A 90 -3.16 22.58 53.77
N LYS A 91 -2.31 23.62 53.66
CA LYS A 91 -1.64 24.29 54.79
C LYS A 91 -2.11 25.75 54.94
N GLY A 92 -3.18 26.13 54.25
CA GLY A 92 -3.72 27.49 54.24
C GLY A 92 -4.34 27.89 55.58
N SER A 93 -4.45 29.19 55.81
CA SER A 93 -5.10 29.75 57.01
C SER A 93 -6.63 29.64 56.95
N PHE A 94 -7.19 29.40 55.77
CA PHE A 94 -8.62 29.28 55.52
C PHE A 94 -8.93 27.98 54.76
N VAL A 95 -9.91 27.21 55.25
CA VAL A 95 -10.28 25.89 54.70
C VAL A 95 -11.66 25.97 54.03
N LEU A 96 -11.74 25.52 52.78
CA LEU A 96 -13.00 25.41 52.02
C LEU A 96 -13.61 24.02 52.18
N ASP A 97 -14.94 23.95 52.30
CA ASP A 97 -15.69 22.70 52.15
C ASP A 97 -15.89 22.33 50.66
N ALA A 98 -16.27 21.08 50.39
CA ALA A 98 -16.52 20.58 49.04
C ALA A 98 -17.57 21.39 48.28
N GLN A 99 -18.63 21.87 48.96
CA GLN A 99 -19.71 22.60 48.31
C GLN A 99 -19.22 23.96 47.79
N LYS A 100 -18.56 24.74 48.64
CA LYS A 100 -18.01 26.06 48.28
C LYS A 100 -16.86 25.97 47.31
N ALA A 101 -16.01 24.95 47.41
CA ALA A 101 -15.00 24.68 46.39
C ALA A 101 -15.64 24.40 45.02
N GLY A 102 -16.72 23.61 44.97
CA GLY A 102 -17.50 23.36 43.75
C GLY A 102 -18.11 24.64 43.15
N GLU A 103 -18.70 25.51 43.99
CA GLU A 103 -19.23 26.82 43.56
C GLU A 103 -18.12 27.71 42.95
N CYS A 104 -16.93 27.72 43.56
CA CYS A 104 -15.78 28.48 43.05
C CYS A 104 -15.25 27.92 41.72
N ALA A 105 -15.22 26.60 41.56
CA ALA A 105 -14.84 25.97 40.28
C ALA A 105 -15.83 26.31 39.16
N LEU A 106 -17.14 26.30 39.45
CA LEU A 106 -18.16 26.68 38.48
C LEU A 106 -18.05 28.16 38.07
N LEU A 107 -17.76 29.03 39.04
CA LEU A 107 -17.50 30.45 38.79
C LEU A 107 -16.28 30.66 37.87
N LEU A 108 -15.17 29.95 38.15
CA LEU A 108 -13.99 29.98 37.29
C LEU A 108 -14.30 29.53 35.86
N ALA A 109 -14.98 28.39 35.71
CA ALA A 109 -15.38 27.87 34.40
C ALA A 109 -16.20 28.91 33.61
N ARG A 110 -17.19 29.52 34.27
CA ARG A 110 -18.02 30.57 33.66
C ARG A 110 -17.19 31.78 33.23
N ARG A 111 -16.36 32.33 34.12
CA ARG A 111 -15.57 33.54 33.83
C ARG A 111 -14.54 33.32 32.73
N LEU A 112 -13.88 32.16 32.70
CA LEU A 112 -12.93 31.81 31.65
C LEU A 112 -13.62 31.59 30.30
N SER A 113 -14.79 30.94 30.30
CA SER A 113 -15.60 30.79 29.09
C SER A 113 -16.07 32.15 28.55
N ASP A 114 -16.54 33.03 29.43
CA ASP A 114 -16.96 34.39 29.07
C ASP A 114 -15.80 35.28 28.62
N ALA A 115 -14.60 35.10 29.18
CA ALA A 115 -13.39 35.78 28.74
C ALA A 115 -12.99 35.32 27.33
N ARG A 116 -13.05 34.01 27.10
CA ARG A 116 -12.68 33.40 25.82
C ARG A 116 -13.62 33.80 24.68
N SER A 117 -14.91 33.98 24.96
CA SER A 117 -15.88 34.42 23.94
C SER A 117 -15.74 35.90 23.57
N ARG A 118 -15.20 36.73 24.48
CA ARG A 118 -15.07 38.18 24.29
C ARG A 118 -13.72 38.64 23.74
N ALA A 119 -12.64 37.92 24.04
CA ALA A 119 -11.29 38.30 23.64
C ALA A 119 -10.83 37.59 22.37
N SER A 120 -10.21 38.33 21.45
CA SER A 120 -9.52 37.75 20.28
C SER A 120 -8.26 36.95 20.66
N SER A 121 -7.67 37.23 21.83
CA SER A 121 -6.56 36.49 22.41
C SER A 121 -6.67 36.48 23.94
N LEU A 122 -7.21 35.38 24.50
CA LEU A 122 -7.38 35.24 25.96
C LEU A 122 -6.04 35.35 26.68
N TYR A 123 -4.99 34.69 26.18
CA TYR A 123 -3.67 34.70 26.81
C TYR A 123 -3.00 36.08 26.83
N ALA A 124 -3.31 36.97 25.89
CA ALA A 124 -2.77 38.33 25.91
C ALA A 124 -3.32 39.17 27.09
N VAL A 125 -4.57 38.92 27.48
CA VAL A 125 -5.25 39.66 28.55
C VAL A 125 -5.07 38.94 29.89
N TRP A 126 -5.27 37.63 29.90
CA TRP A 126 -5.30 36.81 31.10
C TRP A 126 -3.94 36.23 31.50
N GLY A 127 -2.94 36.21 30.60
CA GLY A 127 -1.67 35.50 30.78
C GLY A 127 -0.99 35.75 32.13
N ARG A 128 -0.90 37.02 32.54
CA ARG A 128 -0.30 37.43 33.82
C ARG A 128 -1.05 36.96 35.09
N TYR A 129 -2.28 36.49 34.95
CA TYR A 129 -3.10 35.97 36.04
C TYR A 129 -3.19 34.45 36.06
N LEU A 130 -2.81 33.76 34.97
CA LEU A 130 -3.09 32.35 34.79
C LEU A 130 -2.38 31.44 35.81
N ASP A 131 -1.21 31.81 36.34
CA ASP A 131 -0.57 30.97 37.38
C ASP A 131 -1.42 30.93 38.65
N SER A 132 -1.85 32.08 39.17
CA SER A 132 -2.71 32.11 40.36
C SER A 132 -4.10 31.50 40.08
N VAL A 133 -4.70 31.79 38.91
CA VAL A 133 -6.00 31.24 38.52
C VAL A 133 -5.96 29.72 38.42
N THR A 134 -4.94 29.15 37.80
CA THR A 134 -4.83 27.69 37.65
C THR A 134 -4.50 26.99 38.96
N ARG A 135 -3.71 27.58 39.86
CA ARG A 135 -3.50 27.05 41.22
C ARG A 135 -4.80 27.02 42.04
N LEU A 136 -5.58 28.10 41.99
CA LEU A 136 -6.91 28.15 42.60
C LEU A 136 -7.85 27.11 41.98
N ALA A 137 -7.81 26.95 40.65
CA ALA A 137 -8.58 25.93 39.96
C ALA A 137 -8.23 24.52 40.44
N GLN A 138 -6.94 24.20 40.58
CA GLN A 138 -6.48 22.91 41.10
C GLN A 138 -7.06 22.66 42.50
N LEU A 139 -6.97 23.64 43.40
CA LEU A 139 -7.55 23.53 44.74
C LEU A 139 -9.07 23.30 44.70
N PHE A 140 -9.81 24.15 43.99
CA PHE A 140 -11.27 24.09 43.95
C PHE A 140 -11.80 22.80 43.31
N LEU A 141 -11.06 22.24 42.36
CA LEU A 141 -11.42 20.97 41.70
C LEU A 141 -10.98 19.75 42.52
N PHE A 142 -9.91 19.86 43.31
CA PHE A 142 -9.38 18.74 44.10
C PHE A 142 -10.13 18.50 45.41
N ILE A 143 -10.53 19.57 46.13
CA ILE A 143 -11.23 19.44 47.43
C ILE A 143 -12.47 18.54 47.37
N PRO A 144 -13.42 18.75 46.44
CA PRO A 144 -14.62 17.94 46.41
C PRO A 144 -14.32 16.47 46.13
N VAL A 145 -13.26 16.20 45.36
CA VAL A 145 -12.82 14.85 45.03
C VAL A 145 -12.19 14.18 46.25
N GLN A 146 -11.28 14.87 46.94
CA GLN A 146 -10.62 14.34 48.12
C GLN A 146 -11.61 14.00 49.24
N GLN A 147 -12.64 14.82 49.43
CA GLN A 147 -13.66 14.62 50.47
C GLN A 147 -14.73 13.59 50.08
N GLY A 148 -15.01 13.43 48.78
CA GLY A 148 -16.11 12.58 48.29
C GLY A 148 -15.69 11.20 47.77
N PHE A 149 -14.41 10.98 47.49
CA PHE A 149 -13.92 9.74 46.88
C PHE A 149 -13.94 8.55 47.85
N SER A 150 -14.45 7.40 47.38
CA SER A 150 -14.40 6.13 48.09
C SER A 150 -13.68 5.07 47.25
N ALA A 151 -12.54 4.59 47.76
CA ALA A 151 -11.74 3.55 47.10
C ALA A 151 -12.40 2.15 47.13
N GLU A 152 -13.31 1.93 48.08
CA GLU A 152 -14.02 0.65 48.26
C GLU A 152 -15.26 0.53 47.35
N ALA A 153 -15.62 1.60 46.65
CA ALA A 153 -16.76 1.59 45.75
C ALA A 153 -16.54 0.64 44.56
N PRO A 154 -17.60 0.00 44.03
CA PRO A 154 -17.54 -0.79 42.80
C PRO A 154 -16.94 -0.01 41.63
N THR A 155 -16.15 -0.68 40.78
CA THR A 155 -15.44 -0.06 39.64
C THR A 155 -16.35 0.79 38.75
N SER A 156 -17.58 0.36 38.48
CA SER A 156 -18.54 1.10 37.65
C SER A 156 -18.96 2.44 38.26
N ILE A 157 -19.05 2.52 39.60
CA ILE A 157 -19.37 3.76 40.32
C ILE A 157 -18.16 4.70 40.27
N VAL A 158 -16.96 4.16 40.53
CA VAL A 158 -15.71 4.92 40.45
C VAL A 158 -15.48 5.49 39.05
N GLN A 159 -15.80 4.73 37.99
CA GLN A 159 -15.72 5.20 36.60
C GLN A 159 -16.67 6.36 36.31
N ARG A 160 -17.93 6.23 36.72
CA ARG A 160 -18.93 7.29 36.51
C ARG A 160 -18.55 8.57 37.24
N ASP A 161 -18.18 8.44 38.51
CA ASP A 161 -17.70 9.58 39.32
C ASP A 161 -16.46 10.22 38.67
N PHE A 162 -15.51 9.42 38.21
CA PHE A 162 -14.32 9.93 37.55
C PHE A 162 -14.64 10.67 36.25
N ALA A 163 -15.58 10.17 35.44
CA ALA A 163 -16.03 10.85 34.23
C ALA A 163 -16.69 12.20 34.56
N GLU A 164 -17.51 12.28 35.60
CA GLU A 164 -18.11 13.54 36.07
C GLU A 164 -17.07 14.54 36.56
N VAL A 165 -16.11 14.08 37.37
CA VAL A 165 -14.98 14.89 37.84
C VAL A 165 -14.17 15.40 36.66
N PHE A 166 -13.84 14.53 35.70
CA PHE A 166 -13.11 14.91 34.49
C PHE A 166 -13.85 15.99 33.70
N GLN A 167 -15.17 15.90 33.54
CA GLN A 167 -15.98 16.93 32.89
C GLN A 167 -15.94 18.28 33.65
N ARG A 168 -15.94 18.26 34.98
CA ARG A 168 -15.79 19.49 35.80
C ARG A 168 -14.41 20.13 35.61
N VAL A 169 -13.35 19.31 35.57
CA VAL A 169 -12.00 19.81 35.25
C VAL A 169 -11.98 20.41 33.84
N LEU A 170 -12.55 19.72 32.85
CA LEU A 170 -12.65 20.22 31.48
C LEU A 170 -13.46 21.51 31.39
N ALA A 171 -14.50 21.72 32.19
CA ALA A 171 -15.26 22.98 32.18
C ALA A 171 -14.38 24.19 32.52
N VAL A 172 -13.39 24.02 33.41
CA VAL A 172 -12.45 25.10 33.80
C VAL A 172 -11.29 25.23 32.81
N PHE A 173 -10.68 24.11 32.40
CA PHE A 173 -9.45 24.13 31.59
C PHE A 173 -9.69 24.17 30.08
N SER A 174 -10.85 23.72 29.58
CA SER A 174 -11.13 23.74 28.14
C SER A 174 -11.02 25.13 27.52
N PRO A 175 -11.54 26.21 28.16
CA PRO A 175 -11.31 27.57 27.68
C PRO A 175 -9.83 27.93 27.46
N LEU A 176 -8.90 27.31 28.18
CA LEU A 176 -7.47 27.61 28.08
C LEU A 176 -6.71 26.72 27.08
N VAL A 177 -7.22 25.51 26.80
CA VAL A 177 -6.47 24.45 26.10
C VAL A 177 -7.12 24.02 24.78
N VAL A 178 -8.44 24.09 24.65
CA VAL A 178 -9.13 23.64 23.43
C VAL A 178 -8.98 24.69 22.33
N PRO A 179 -8.70 24.32 21.06
CA PRO A 179 -8.71 25.27 19.94
C PRO A 179 -10.06 25.98 19.76
N MET A 180 -10.05 27.22 19.27
CA MET A 180 -11.29 27.98 19.01
C MET A 180 -12.03 27.47 17.77
N SER A 181 -11.28 27.02 16.78
CA SER A 181 -11.77 26.44 15.54
C SER A 181 -10.67 25.55 14.94
N ALA A 182 -10.95 24.92 13.80
CA ALA A 182 -9.96 24.13 13.06
C ALA A 182 -8.72 24.93 12.60
N SER A 183 -8.76 26.26 12.66
CA SER A 183 -7.65 27.13 12.20
C SER A 183 -7.12 28.09 13.25
N VAL A 184 -7.70 28.10 14.46
CA VAL A 184 -7.34 29.08 15.49
C VAL A 184 -6.92 28.33 16.77
N PRO A 185 -5.60 28.26 17.05
CA PRO A 185 -5.11 27.67 18.29
C PRO A 185 -5.54 28.51 19.50
N PRO A 186 -5.59 27.91 20.71
CA PRO A 186 -5.99 28.63 21.92
C PRO A 186 -4.99 29.71 22.35
N PHE A 187 -3.74 29.59 21.93
CA PHE A 187 -2.67 30.54 22.22
C PHE A 187 -1.74 30.70 21.02
N SER A 188 -1.10 31.87 20.97
CA SER A 188 -0.06 32.19 19.98
C SER A 188 1.32 31.75 20.46
N PRO A 189 2.32 31.61 19.57
CA PRO A 189 3.68 31.22 19.96
C PRO A 189 4.34 32.16 20.98
N SER A 190 3.96 33.45 21.04
CA SER A 190 4.51 34.38 22.02
C SER A 190 4.10 34.07 23.45
N ASN A 191 3.04 33.27 23.63
CA ASN A 191 2.44 32.95 24.94
C ASN A 191 2.69 31.48 25.32
N GLU A 192 3.73 30.86 24.73
CA GLU A 192 4.02 29.43 24.92
C GLU A 192 4.38 29.11 26.38
N ALA A 193 5.06 30.02 27.08
CA ALA A 193 5.45 29.83 28.48
C ALA A 193 4.23 29.78 29.42
N GLU A 194 3.27 30.70 29.24
CA GLU A 194 2.02 30.70 30.00
C GLU A 194 1.17 29.48 29.67
N ALA A 195 1.10 29.09 28.39
CA ALA A 195 0.39 27.90 27.96
C ALA A 195 1.02 26.61 28.52
N GLU A 196 2.35 26.53 28.58
CA GLU A 196 3.08 25.41 29.18
C GLU A 196 2.74 25.29 30.67
N MET A 197 2.76 26.40 31.40
CA MET A 197 2.37 26.43 32.82
C MET A 197 0.92 25.96 33.02
N VAL A 198 -0.02 26.43 32.20
CA VAL A 198 -1.43 26.00 32.28
C VAL A 198 -1.55 24.49 32.05
N LEU A 199 -0.87 23.96 31.04
CA LEU A 199 -0.88 22.53 30.72
C LEU A 199 -0.20 21.69 31.79
N ASP A 200 0.88 22.18 32.39
CA ASP A 200 1.53 21.55 33.55
C ASP A 200 0.56 21.42 34.72
N ARG A 201 -0.17 22.49 35.06
CA ARG A 201 -1.17 22.48 36.12
C ARG A 201 -2.34 21.56 35.82
N PHE A 202 -2.80 21.56 34.57
CA PHE A 202 -3.87 20.68 34.10
C PHE A 202 -3.46 19.20 34.21
N VAL A 203 -2.31 18.83 33.67
CA VAL A 203 -1.81 17.45 33.72
C VAL A 203 -1.53 17.02 35.16
N HIS A 204 -0.91 17.88 35.97
CA HIS A 204 -0.63 17.59 37.38
C HIS A 204 -1.91 17.29 38.17
N LEU A 205 -2.95 18.11 38.00
CA LEU A 205 -4.26 17.87 38.63
C LEU A 205 -4.82 16.52 38.21
N LEU A 206 -4.86 16.25 36.92
CA LEU A 206 -5.39 14.98 36.40
C LEU A 206 -4.65 13.77 36.95
N THR A 207 -3.32 13.83 37.07
CA THR A 207 -2.50 12.74 37.60
C THR A 207 -2.62 12.59 39.12
N ALA A 208 -2.93 13.66 39.85
CA ALA A 208 -3.10 13.64 41.30
C ALA A 208 -4.45 13.06 41.77
N LEU A 209 -5.43 12.91 40.87
CA LEU A 209 -6.75 12.39 41.23
C LEU A 209 -6.66 10.96 41.79
N PRO A 210 -7.31 10.66 42.93
CA PRO A 210 -7.19 9.36 43.61
C PRO A 210 -7.76 8.20 42.78
N HIS A 211 -8.66 8.48 41.83
CA HIS A 211 -9.21 7.50 40.88
C HIS A 211 -8.12 6.75 40.10
N ASN A 212 -6.98 7.39 39.83
CA ASN A 212 -5.87 6.81 39.06
C ASN A 212 -5.27 5.57 39.73
N GLY A 213 -5.33 5.48 41.07
CA GLY A 213 -4.85 4.32 41.82
C GLY A 213 -5.89 3.21 41.98
N ALA A 214 -7.18 3.53 41.83
CA ALA A 214 -8.28 2.58 42.04
C ALA A 214 -8.74 1.87 40.76
N LEU A 215 -8.68 2.56 39.62
CA LEU A 215 -9.16 2.04 38.34
C LEU A 215 -8.12 1.11 37.70
N GLN A 216 -8.52 -0.13 37.45
CA GLN A 216 -7.67 -1.12 36.80
C GLN A 216 -7.46 -0.80 35.30
N PRO A 217 -6.34 -1.25 34.70
CA PRO A 217 -6.17 -1.25 33.24
C PRO A 217 -7.32 -1.99 32.53
N GLY A 218 -7.70 -1.55 31.33
CA GLY A 218 -8.87 -2.11 30.61
C GLY A 218 -10.20 -1.42 30.92
N SER A 219 -10.30 -0.75 32.06
CA SER A 219 -11.47 0.04 32.46
C SER A 219 -11.39 1.47 31.90
N GLN A 220 -12.50 2.22 31.83
CA GLN A 220 -12.46 3.66 31.54
C GLN A 220 -11.66 4.37 32.65
N ASN A 221 -10.44 4.79 32.31
CA ASN A 221 -9.46 5.41 33.19
C ASN A 221 -8.91 6.72 32.59
N LEU A 222 -7.95 7.35 33.26
CA LEU A 222 -7.44 8.67 32.86
C LEU A 222 -6.94 8.70 31.41
N PRO A 223 -6.05 7.81 30.97
CA PRO A 223 -5.64 7.76 29.56
C PRO A 223 -6.80 7.64 28.58
N SER A 224 -7.84 6.86 28.89
CA SER A 224 -8.99 6.71 28.01
C SER A 224 -9.80 8.01 27.86
N LEU A 225 -10.01 8.74 28.96
CA LEU A 225 -10.71 10.02 28.96
C LEU A 225 -9.88 11.13 28.29
N VAL A 226 -8.57 11.16 28.55
CA VAL A 226 -7.64 12.10 27.90
C VAL A 226 -7.55 11.81 26.40
N TRP A 227 -7.52 10.54 25.99
CA TRP A 227 -7.53 10.18 24.57
C TRP A 227 -8.82 10.62 23.88
N GLN A 228 -9.98 10.38 24.51
CA GLN A 228 -11.27 10.84 24.00
C GLN A 228 -11.28 12.38 23.86
N PHE A 229 -10.84 13.11 24.88
CA PHE A 229 -10.74 14.56 24.84
C PHE A 229 -9.77 15.06 23.75
N TYR A 230 -8.61 14.42 23.62
CA TYR A 230 -7.63 14.74 22.59
C TYR A 230 -8.25 14.59 21.18
N PHE A 231 -8.86 13.44 20.92
CA PHE A 231 -9.51 13.16 19.64
C PHE A 231 -10.63 14.16 19.35
N GLU A 232 -11.60 14.30 20.25
CA GLU A 232 -12.82 15.08 20.00
C GLU A 232 -12.60 16.60 20.00
N LYS A 233 -11.64 17.10 20.79
CA LYS A 233 -11.48 18.55 21.05
C LYS A 233 -10.14 19.11 20.63
N LEU A 234 -9.03 18.41 20.85
CA LEU A 234 -7.69 18.98 20.63
C LEU A 234 -7.15 18.74 19.22
N SER A 235 -7.47 17.59 18.61
CA SER A 235 -6.95 17.18 17.31
C SER A 235 -7.57 17.92 16.11
N ILE A 236 -8.54 18.81 16.36
CA ILE A 236 -9.34 19.47 15.31
C ILE A 236 -8.56 20.50 14.48
N LEU A 237 -7.39 20.96 14.95
CA LEU A 237 -6.56 21.95 14.25
C LEU A 237 -5.93 21.35 12.98
N SER A 238 -6.03 22.07 11.87
CA SER A 238 -5.43 21.70 10.58
C SER A 238 -4.20 22.52 10.21
N HIS A 239 -4.22 23.84 10.39
CA HIS A 239 -3.17 24.78 9.95
C HIS A 239 -2.49 25.50 11.11
N GLY A 240 -1.22 25.89 10.94
CA GLY A 240 -0.47 26.73 11.89
C GLY A 240 -0.36 26.14 13.31
N SER A 241 -0.34 24.81 13.41
CA SER A 241 -0.60 24.07 14.65
C SER A 241 0.65 23.44 15.28
N THR A 242 1.83 23.64 14.69
CA THR A 242 3.07 22.96 15.11
C THR A 242 3.46 23.29 16.56
N HIS A 243 3.41 24.56 16.96
CA HIS A 243 3.72 24.96 18.35
C HIS A 243 2.72 24.36 19.34
N PHE A 244 1.43 24.39 18.99
CA PHE A 244 0.36 23.79 19.80
C PHE A 244 0.56 22.28 20.00
N PHE A 245 0.69 21.51 18.92
CA PHE A 245 0.84 20.06 19.03
C PHE A 245 2.16 19.64 19.68
N SER A 246 3.24 20.40 19.48
CA SER A 246 4.51 20.19 20.19
C SER A 246 4.33 20.33 21.70
N LEU A 247 3.61 21.37 22.15
CA LEU A 247 3.36 21.59 23.57
C LEU A 247 2.41 20.55 24.18
N ILE A 248 1.35 20.18 23.45
CA ILE A 248 0.46 19.08 23.86
C ILE A 248 1.22 17.77 23.97
N GLU A 249 2.09 17.44 23.00
CA GLU A 249 2.94 16.25 23.03
C GLU A 249 3.81 16.22 24.29
N ARG A 250 4.56 17.31 24.57
CA ARG A 250 5.42 17.42 25.76
C ARG A 250 4.64 17.22 27.06
N SER A 251 3.45 17.81 27.13
CA SER A 251 2.64 17.82 28.35
C SER A 251 1.95 16.48 28.60
N PHE A 252 1.28 15.93 27.58
CA PHE A 252 0.41 14.76 27.71
C PHE A 252 1.19 13.43 27.69
N VAL A 253 2.46 13.42 27.27
CA VAL A 253 3.34 12.25 27.44
C VAL A 253 3.47 11.81 28.91
N ARG A 254 3.26 12.73 29.87
CA ARG A 254 3.30 12.44 31.33
C ARG A 254 2.07 11.69 31.86
N ILE A 255 1.00 11.58 31.07
CA ILE A 255 -0.16 10.76 31.42
C ILE A 255 0.27 9.28 31.47
N PRO A 256 -0.25 8.46 32.41
CA PRO A 256 0.16 7.06 32.58
C PRO A 256 -0.39 6.14 31.47
N TRP A 257 0.11 6.30 30.24
CA TRP A 257 -0.27 5.51 29.07
C TRP A 257 -0.14 3.98 29.19
N PRO A 258 0.72 3.39 30.04
CA PRO A 258 0.74 1.94 30.23
C PRO A 258 -0.59 1.33 30.70
N SER A 259 -1.46 2.09 31.39
CA SER A 259 -2.79 1.61 31.77
C SER A 259 -3.85 1.78 30.67
N PHE A 260 -3.47 2.35 29.52
CA PHE A 260 -4.40 2.62 28.43
C PHE A 260 -4.61 1.38 27.56
N TYR A 261 -5.82 0.81 27.62
CA TYR A 261 -6.21 -0.34 26.82
C TYR A 261 -7.23 0.17 25.80
N PRO A 262 -6.79 0.59 24.59
CA PRO A 262 -7.69 1.21 23.64
C PRO A 262 -8.73 0.19 23.17
N SER A 263 -10.00 0.58 23.25
CA SER A 263 -11.09 -0.14 22.59
C SER A 263 -10.94 -0.04 21.07
N GLU A 264 -11.73 -0.82 20.32
CA GLU A 264 -11.77 -0.71 18.86
C GLU A 264 -12.06 0.72 18.39
N ARG A 265 -13.00 1.41 19.06
CA ARG A 265 -13.29 2.83 18.80
C ARG A 265 -12.10 3.73 19.10
N GLY A 266 -11.36 3.43 20.17
CA GLY A 266 -10.14 4.16 20.53
C GLY A 266 -9.05 4.04 19.46
N LEU A 267 -8.82 2.84 18.93
CA LEU A 267 -7.92 2.61 17.81
C LEU A 267 -8.43 3.26 16.51
N GLY A 268 -9.74 3.17 16.22
CA GLY A 268 -10.34 3.84 15.08
C GLY A 268 -10.14 5.36 15.12
N ALA A 269 -10.26 5.98 16.29
CA ALA A 269 -9.96 7.39 16.50
C ALA A 269 -8.48 7.74 16.25
N MET A 270 -7.54 6.82 16.59
CA MET A 270 -6.12 7.01 16.26
C MET A 270 -5.89 6.96 14.76
N ASP A 271 -6.50 5.99 14.08
CA ASP A 271 -6.41 5.87 12.62
C ASP A 271 -7.00 7.10 11.92
N GLU A 272 -8.18 7.56 12.35
CA GLU A 272 -8.82 8.79 11.82
C GLU A 272 -7.95 10.02 12.05
N CYS A 273 -7.34 10.17 13.23
CA CYS A 273 -6.40 11.25 13.50
C CYS A 273 -5.25 11.26 12.50
N LEU A 274 -4.62 10.10 12.31
CA LEU A 274 -3.47 9.96 11.42
C LEU A 274 -3.85 10.08 9.93
N ALA A 275 -5.10 9.77 9.58
CA ALA A 275 -5.59 9.82 8.20
C ALA A 275 -6.06 11.22 7.77
N SER A 276 -6.72 11.95 8.67
CA SER A 276 -7.53 13.12 8.31
C SER A 276 -7.17 14.42 9.04
N ARG A 277 -6.49 14.34 10.20
CA ARG A 277 -6.14 15.52 11.01
C ARG A 277 -4.75 16.04 10.63
N SER A 278 -4.29 17.09 11.31
CA SER A 278 -2.97 17.66 11.06
C SER A 278 -1.87 16.60 11.23
N PRO A 279 -0.87 16.54 10.32
CA PRO A 279 0.25 15.60 10.46
C PRO A 279 1.07 15.85 11.75
N CYS A 280 0.95 17.04 12.35
CA CYS A 280 1.57 17.36 13.63
C CYS A 280 1.00 16.55 14.81
N CYS A 281 -0.14 15.87 14.65
CA CYS A 281 -0.69 14.95 15.66
C CYS A 281 0.11 13.64 15.76
N ALA A 282 0.76 13.21 14.67
CA ALA A 282 1.35 11.88 14.57
C ALA A 282 2.46 11.60 15.60
N PRO A 283 3.37 12.55 15.93
CA PRO A 283 4.37 12.37 16.98
C PRO A 283 3.79 12.01 18.35
N PHE A 284 2.72 12.69 18.76
CA PHE A 284 2.06 12.38 20.03
C PHE A 284 1.39 11.01 20.01
N ILE A 285 0.68 10.66 18.93
CA ILE A 285 0.05 9.35 18.79
C ILE A 285 1.11 8.24 18.82
N ALA A 286 2.26 8.43 18.18
CA ALA A 286 3.37 7.49 18.25
C ALA A 286 3.88 7.32 19.68
N GLN A 287 4.02 8.41 20.44
CA GLN A 287 4.40 8.37 21.85
C GLN A 287 3.38 7.59 22.71
N VAL A 288 2.08 7.73 22.45
CA VAL A 288 1.04 6.96 23.11
C VAL A 288 1.15 5.48 22.75
N VAL A 289 1.19 5.17 21.45
CA VAL A 289 1.19 3.79 20.93
C VAL A 289 2.36 2.97 21.48
N VAL A 290 3.58 3.51 21.54
CA VAL A 290 4.73 2.76 22.05
C VAL A 290 4.72 2.53 23.57
N ARG A 291 3.91 3.28 24.32
CA ARG A 291 3.81 3.16 25.78
C ARG A 291 2.69 2.23 26.25
N ILE A 292 1.79 1.84 25.36
CA ILE A 292 0.73 0.87 25.65
C ILE A 292 1.33 -0.51 25.88
N LEU A 293 0.85 -1.22 26.91
CA LEU A 293 1.23 -2.60 27.20
C LEU A 293 0.52 -3.58 26.27
N TRP A 294 0.90 -3.58 24.98
CA TRP A 294 0.22 -4.35 23.93
C TRP A 294 0.12 -5.86 24.19
N LYS A 295 1.09 -6.45 24.90
CA LYS A 295 1.04 -7.87 25.26
C LYS A 295 -0.18 -8.17 26.12
N ASP A 296 -0.47 -7.31 27.09
CA ASP A 296 -1.58 -7.47 28.02
C ASP A 296 -2.90 -7.10 27.32
N VAL A 297 -2.91 -6.01 26.54
CA VAL A 297 -4.10 -5.59 25.77
C VAL A 297 -4.59 -6.72 24.86
N LEU A 298 -3.70 -7.29 24.05
CA LEU A 298 -4.07 -8.27 23.02
C LEU A 298 -4.57 -9.62 23.58
N ILE A 299 -4.38 -9.90 24.87
CA ILE A 299 -4.93 -11.09 25.55
C ILE A 299 -6.42 -10.90 25.87
N HIS A 300 -6.88 -9.67 26.06
CA HIS A 300 -8.22 -9.35 26.56
C HIS A 300 -9.22 -8.93 25.46
N ILE A 301 -8.83 -9.01 24.17
CA ILE A 301 -9.68 -8.58 23.05
C ILE A 301 -10.56 -9.73 22.54
N GLU A 302 -11.87 -9.51 22.51
CA GLU A 302 -12.86 -10.48 21.99
C GLU A 302 -12.81 -10.62 20.46
N LEU A 303 -12.82 -9.50 19.72
CA LEU A 303 -12.81 -9.46 18.25
C LEU A 303 -11.38 -9.22 17.70
N LEU A 304 -10.49 -10.16 17.98
CA LEU A 304 -9.07 -10.03 17.68
C LEU A 304 -8.74 -9.72 16.20
N PRO A 305 -9.35 -10.35 15.18
CA PRO A 305 -9.01 -10.08 13.78
C PRO A 305 -9.26 -8.62 13.33
N GLN A 306 -10.40 -8.06 13.74
CA GLN A 306 -10.75 -6.67 13.41
C GLN A 306 -9.83 -5.69 14.12
N TYR A 307 -9.56 -5.96 15.39
CA TYR A 307 -8.63 -5.17 16.20
C TYR A 307 -7.21 -5.15 15.61
N LEU A 308 -6.70 -6.32 15.18
CA LEU A 308 -5.38 -6.43 14.53
C LEU A 308 -5.32 -5.61 13.24
N SER A 309 -6.39 -5.60 12.43
CA SER A 309 -6.42 -4.80 11.20
C SER A 309 -6.29 -3.30 11.47
N LEU A 310 -7.02 -2.76 12.46
CA LEU A 310 -6.94 -1.35 12.86
C LEU A 310 -5.57 -1.01 13.47
N LEU A 311 -5.06 -1.88 14.34
CA LEU A 311 -3.73 -1.72 14.92
C LEU A 311 -2.66 -1.65 13.83
N PHE A 312 -2.71 -2.54 12.84
CA PHE A 312 -1.78 -2.51 11.72
C PHE A 312 -1.91 -1.22 10.91
N SER A 313 -3.13 -0.72 10.67
CA SER A 313 -3.35 0.56 9.99
C SER A 313 -2.67 1.73 10.72
N VAL A 314 -2.87 1.84 12.04
CA VAL A 314 -2.23 2.86 12.88
C VAL A 314 -0.71 2.75 12.81
N LEU A 315 -0.16 1.54 12.90
CA LEU A 315 1.28 1.31 12.84
C LEU A 315 1.90 1.69 11.49
N VAL A 316 1.23 1.40 10.37
CA VAL A 316 1.70 1.77 9.03
C VAL A 316 1.70 3.29 8.86
N ARG A 317 0.64 3.98 9.31
CA ARG A 317 0.58 5.45 9.23
C ARG A 317 1.63 6.15 10.09
N ILE A 318 1.94 5.60 11.26
CA ILE A 318 3.05 6.11 12.08
C ILE A 318 4.38 5.78 11.40
N GLY A 319 4.61 4.51 11.06
CA GLY A 319 5.89 3.99 10.58
C GLY A 319 6.29 4.45 9.18
N SER A 320 5.34 4.92 8.36
CA SER A 320 5.62 5.39 7.01
C SER A 320 6.47 6.66 6.96
N THR A 321 6.42 7.50 8.01
CA THR A 321 7.14 8.77 8.05
C THR A 321 8.03 8.84 9.28
N ALA A 322 9.35 8.93 9.08
CA ALA A 322 10.32 8.90 10.18
C ALA A 322 10.13 10.02 11.23
N SER A 323 9.67 11.21 10.81
CA SER A 323 9.39 12.32 11.72
C SER A 323 8.30 12.00 12.75
N ASN A 324 7.39 11.06 12.44
CA ASN A 324 6.29 10.69 13.34
C ASN A 324 6.78 9.91 14.57
N TYR A 325 7.92 9.23 14.48
CA TYR A 325 8.42 8.38 15.58
C TYR A 325 9.87 8.68 15.95
N VAL A 326 10.44 9.80 15.49
CA VAL A 326 11.85 10.15 15.69
C VAL A 326 12.25 10.16 17.17
N LYS A 327 11.38 10.69 18.06
CA LYS A 327 11.60 10.74 19.51
C LYS A 327 11.47 9.38 20.22
N VAL A 328 10.84 8.41 19.56
CA VAL A 328 10.56 7.07 20.10
C VAL A 328 11.06 5.95 19.18
N ARG A 329 12.11 6.21 18.38
CA ARG A 329 12.58 5.29 17.34
C ARG A 329 12.89 3.89 17.89
N ALA A 330 13.57 3.81 19.03
CA ALA A 330 13.91 2.53 19.66
C ALA A 330 12.64 1.79 20.14
N SER A 331 11.75 2.46 20.88
CA SER A 331 10.51 1.86 21.38
C SER A 331 9.56 1.45 20.25
N MET A 332 9.49 2.23 19.17
CA MET A 332 8.72 1.88 17.97
C MET A 332 9.28 0.62 17.31
N MET A 333 10.61 0.51 17.20
CA MET A 333 11.28 -0.67 16.68
C MET A 333 10.97 -1.92 17.51
N ASP A 334 11.10 -1.82 18.83
CA ASP A 334 10.84 -2.92 19.76
C ASP A 334 9.38 -3.37 19.69
N LEU A 335 8.45 -2.41 19.58
CA LEU A 335 7.02 -2.68 19.40
C LEU A 335 6.76 -3.45 18.10
N VAL A 336 7.19 -2.95 16.95
CA VAL A 336 6.91 -3.62 15.67
C VAL A 336 7.59 -4.99 15.59
N LYS A 337 8.78 -5.15 16.17
CA LYS A 337 9.45 -6.47 16.28
C LYS A 337 8.64 -7.44 17.12
N MET A 338 8.20 -7.03 18.31
CA MET A 338 7.35 -7.86 19.18
C MET A 338 6.07 -8.28 18.45
N LEU A 339 5.40 -7.32 17.80
CA LEU A 339 4.19 -7.59 17.02
C LEU A 339 4.45 -8.49 15.81
N SER A 340 5.59 -8.35 15.14
CA SER A 340 5.97 -9.20 14.00
C SER A 340 6.17 -10.67 14.36
N GLN A 341 6.45 -10.98 15.63
CA GLN A 341 6.61 -12.37 16.10
C GLN A 341 5.28 -13.12 16.25
N ARG A 342 4.15 -12.40 16.25
CA ARG A 342 2.83 -13.03 16.34
C ARG A 342 2.53 -13.87 15.10
N ASN A 343 1.71 -14.92 15.30
CA ASN A 343 1.32 -15.87 14.26
C ASN A 343 -0.13 -15.73 13.80
N ASP A 344 -0.93 -14.96 14.53
CA ASP A 344 -2.38 -14.80 14.32
C ASP A 344 -2.74 -13.64 13.36
N TRP A 345 -1.75 -12.97 12.77
CA TRP A 345 -1.96 -11.95 11.74
C TRP A 345 -2.78 -12.44 10.55
N SER A 346 -2.65 -13.73 10.19
CA SER A 346 -3.41 -14.35 9.11
C SER A 346 -4.90 -14.47 9.41
N SER A 347 -5.34 -14.24 10.66
CA SER A 347 -6.77 -14.27 11.05
C SER A 347 -7.57 -13.08 10.52
N VAL A 348 -6.92 -11.95 10.17
CA VAL A 348 -7.57 -10.76 9.58
C VAL A 348 -8.37 -11.16 8.33
N SER A 349 -9.61 -10.70 8.18
CA SER A 349 -10.47 -11.12 7.07
C SER A 349 -9.96 -10.64 5.70
N PRO A 350 -10.30 -11.31 4.58
CA PRO A 350 -9.87 -10.87 3.25
C PRO A 350 -10.40 -9.48 2.86
N GLU A 351 -11.60 -9.10 3.32
CA GLU A 351 -12.18 -7.78 3.08
C GLU A 351 -11.34 -6.68 3.74
N ARG A 352 -10.93 -6.89 5.00
CA ARG A 352 -10.06 -5.97 5.73
C ARG A 352 -8.65 -5.93 5.15
N ALA A 353 -8.13 -7.06 4.68
CA ALA A 353 -6.85 -7.09 3.98
C ALA A 353 -6.86 -6.25 2.69
N GLU A 354 -7.96 -6.23 1.94
CA GLU A 354 -8.11 -5.36 0.75
C GLU A 354 -8.22 -3.87 1.12
N GLU A 355 -8.86 -3.53 2.24
CA GLU A 355 -8.85 -2.15 2.78
C GLU A 355 -7.43 -1.71 3.18
N LEU A 356 -6.71 -2.59 3.87
CA LEU A 356 -5.31 -2.35 4.25
C LEU A 356 -4.39 -2.23 3.03
N ALA A 357 -4.59 -3.05 1.99
CA ALA A 357 -3.85 -2.98 0.74
C ALA A 357 -3.88 -1.58 0.12
N LYS A 358 -5.07 -0.98 0.02
CA LYS A 358 -5.24 0.39 -0.48
C LYS A 358 -4.49 1.41 0.37
N MET A 359 -4.58 1.28 1.68
CA MET A 359 -3.90 2.19 2.62
C MET A 359 -2.37 2.03 2.55
N VAL A 360 -1.84 0.80 2.57
CA VAL A 360 -0.40 0.51 2.46
C VAL A 360 0.17 1.07 1.16
N GLY A 361 -0.52 0.86 0.04
CA GLY A 361 -0.11 1.36 -1.27
C GLY A 361 0.02 2.87 -1.37
N VAL A 362 -0.69 3.62 -0.52
CA VAL A 362 -0.65 5.10 -0.45
C VAL A 362 0.32 5.59 0.64
N CYS A 363 0.24 5.00 1.83
CA CYS A 363 0.95 5.49 3.01
C CYS A 363 2.45 5.20 2.97
N LEU A 364 2.88 4.03 2.47
CA LEU A 364 4.31 3.72 2.47
C LEU A 364 5.11 4.67 1.55
N PRO A 365 6.37 4.98 1.89
CA PRO A 365 7.27 5.75 1.03
C PRO A 365 7.45 5.13 -0.34
N TYR A 366 7.74 5.96 -1.35
CA TYR A 366 7.92 5.51 -2.73
C TYR A 366 9.14 4.59 -2.92
N ASP A 367 10.13 4.68 -2.03
CA ASP A 367 11.36 3.89 -2.01
C ASP A 367 11.31 2.73 -1.00
N SER A 368 10.13 2.46 -0.41
CA SER A 368 9.95 1.43 0.62
C SER A 368 10.33 0.01 0.20
N LEU A 369 10.41 -0.28 -1.09
CA LEU A 369 10.86 -1.59 -1.61
C LEU A 369 12.37 -1.64 -1.84
N THR A 370 13.00 -0.53 -2.19
CA THR A 370 14.43 -0.48 -2.54
C THR A 370 15.32 -0.06 -1.38
N ASN A 371 14.80 0.77 -0.48
CA ASN A 371 15.51 1.29 0.68
C ASN A 371 14.55 1.46 1.89
N PRO A 372 13.95 0.37 2.39
CA PRO A 372 13.07 0.45 3.55
C PRO A 372 13.83 0.95 4.77
N THR A 373 13.21 1.86 5.53
CA THR A 373 13.63 2.07 6.92
C THR A 373 13.43 0.78 7.72
N ASP A 374 14.21 0.61 8.80
CA ASP A 374 14.09 -0.57 9.67
C ASP A 374 12.62 -0.83 10.09
N VAL A 375 11.86 0.22 10.41
CA VAL A 375 10.46 0.10 10.87
C VAL A 375 9.58 -0.37 9.72
N VAL A 376 9.73 0.22 8.53
CA VAL A 376 8.98 -0.17 7.33
C VAL A 376 9.30 -1.61 6.94
N GLY A 377 10.55 -2.05 7.02
CA GLY A 377 10.94 -3.42 6.75
C GLY A 377 10.23 -4.43 7.67
N VAL A 378 10.12 -4.12 8.97
CA VAL A 378 9.37 -5.00 9.91
C VAL A 378 7.86 -4.94 9.67
N LEU A 379 7.31 -3.77 9.31
CA LEU A 379 5.89 -3.65 8.94
C LEU A 379 5.54 -4.46 7.67
N GLN A 380 6.45 -4.52 6.69
CA GLN A 380 6.29 -5.37 5.50
C GLN A 380 6.27 -6.86 5.86
N ILE A 381 6.97 -7.29 6.91
CA ILE A 381 6.88 -8.68 7.41
C ILE A 381 5.48 -8.94 7.98
N ILE A 382 4.94 -8.03 8.79
CA ILE A 382 3.57 -8.14 9.32
C ILE A 382 2.57 -8.16 8.16
N TRP A 383 2.73 -7.27 7.18
CA TRP A 383 1.90 -7.20 5.98
C TRP A 383 1.86 -8.53 5.22
N ARG A 384 3.02 -9.15 4.97
CA ARG A 384 3.12 -10.48 4.36
C ARG A 384 2.34 -11.53 5.16
N LYS A 385 2.40 -11.49 6.50
CA LYS A 385 1.65 -12.42 7.36
C LYS A 385 0.14 -12.21 7.29
N ILE A 386 -0.33 -10.96 7.35
CA ILE A 386 -1.75 -10.62 7.17
C ILE A 386 -2.26 -11.18 5.86
N CYS A 387 -1.47 -11.02 4.79
CA CYS A 387 -1.85 -11.44 3.47
C CYS A 387 -1.65 -12.93 3.15
N CYS A 388 -1.22 -13.73 4.14
CA CYS A 388 -0.88 -15.13 3.93
C CYS A 388 0.19 -15.35 2.83
N PHE A 389 1.04 -14.34 2.58
CA PHE A 389 2.13 -14.41 1.60
C PHE A 389 3.40 -14.96 2.29
N ILE A 390 3.29 -16.20 2.78
CA ILE A 390 4.36 -16.92 3.47
C ILE A 390 4.49 -18.31 2.85
N VAL A 391 5.73 -18.76 2.73
CA VAL A 391 6.10 -20.13 2.41
C VAL A 391 5.36 -21.14 3.31
N ARG A 392 4.79 -22.21 2.71
CA ARG A 392 4.04 -23.30 3.36
C ARG A 392 2.69 -22.94 3.98
N ASN A 393 2.10 -21.79 3.63
CA ASN A 393 0.72 -21.52 4.04
C ASN A 393 -0.26 -22.44 3.27
N PRO A 394 -1.21 -23.14 3.94
CA PRO A 394 -2.12 -24.06 3.28
C PRO A 394 -3.02 -23.36 2.25
N TYR A 395 -3.34 -24.08 1.19
CA TYR A 395 -4.21 -23.61 0.13
C TYR A 395 -5.63 -23.30 0.66
N SER A 396 -6.13 -22.10 0.35
CA SER A 396 -7.53 -21.73 0.53
C SER A 396 -7.91 -20.57 -0.37
N SER A 397 -9.19 -20.46 -0.73
CA SER A 397 -9.72 -19.32 -1.49
C SER A 397 -9.47 -17.99 -0.76
N VAL A 398 -9.59 -17.99 0.57
CA VAL A 398 -9.31 -16.84 1.43
C VAL A 398 -7.85 -16.41 1.33
N ALA A 399 -6.90 -17.36 1.37
CA ALA A 399 -5.49 -17.05 1.22
C ALA A 399 -5.18 -16.45 -0.16
N LEU A 400 -5.76 -16.98 -1.24
CA LEU A 400 -5.57 -16.43 -2.59
C LEU A 400 -6.06 -14.98 -2.72
N LEU A 401 -7.22 -14.65 -2.17
CA LEU A 401 -7.73 -13.27 -2.18
C LEU A 401 -6.75 -12.30 -1.50
N LYS A 402 -6.25 -12.70 -0.33
CA LYS A 402 -5.28 -11.91 0.45
C LYS A 402 -3.91 -11.79 -0.24
N GLN A 403 -3.42 -12.87 -0.83
CA GLN A 403 -2.16 -12.87 -1.61
C GLN A 403 -2.28 -12.01 -2.87
N THR A 404 -3.46 -12.00 -3.50
CA THR A 404 -3.75 -11.11 -4.64
C THR A 404 -3.71 -9.64 -4.19
N ALA A 405 -4.35 -9.32 -3.05
CA ALA A 405 -4.31 -7.97 -2.47
C ALA A 405 -2.87 -7.52 -2.16
N TRP A 406 -2.05 -8.42 -1.60
CA TRP A 406 -0.62 -8.17 -1.36
C TRP A 406 0.11 -7.84 -2.64
N LEU A 407 0.08 -8.74 -3.63
CA LEU A 407 0.85 -8.58 -4.85
C LEU A 407 0.42 -7.33 -5.63
N ARG A 408 -0.88 -7.04 -5.69
CA ARG A 408 -1.40 -5.81 -6.29
C ARG A 408 -0.84 -4.56 -5.61
N THR A 409 -0.71 -4.58 -4.29
CA THR A 409 -0.16 -3.48 -3.48
C THR A 409 1.33 -3.31 -3.76
N GLU A 410 2.11 -4.39 -3.73
CA GLU A 410 3.54 -4.37 -4.02
C GLU A 410 3.81 -3.88 -5.46
N CYS A 411 3.03 -4.35 -6.43
CA CYS A 411 3.09 -3.85 -7.81
C CYS A 411 2.81 -2.33 -7.87
N ALA A 412 1.86 -1.81 -7.09
CA ALA A 412 1.60 -0.37 -7.03
C ALA A 412 2.79 0.40 -6.41
N LEU A 413 3.43 -0.14 -5.38
CA LEU A 413 4.64 0.45 -4.77
C LEU A 413 5.83 0.43 -5.74
N VAL A 414 6.02 -0.66 -6.51
CA VAL A 414 7.01 -0.73 -7.59
C VAL A 414 6.81 0.43 -8.57
N LEU A 415 5.57 0.68 -9.01
CA LEU A 415 5.27 1.76 -9.95
C LEU A 415 5.58 3.15 -9.37
N ARG A 416 5.38 3.35 -8.06
CA ARG A 416 5.72 4.61 -7.37
C ARG A 416 7.22 4.88 -7.32
N GLY A 417 8.06 3.84 -7.38
CA GLY A 417 9.51 3.97 -7.44
C GLY A 417 10.05 4.60 -8.75
N GLY A 418 9.22 4.65 -9.80
CA GLY A 418 9.59 5.23 -11.10
C GLY A 418 10.65 4.43 -11.88
N ALA A 419 11.08 4.96 -13.02
CA ALA A 419 11.87 4.21 -14.01
C ALA A 419 13.23 3.69 -13.51
N THR A 420 13.82 4.30 -12.49
CA THR A 420 15.12 3.91 -11.95
C THR A 420 15.03 2.84 -10.86
N ALA A 421 14.10 3.00 -9.91
CA ALA A 421 13.99 2.10 -8.75
C ALA A 421 13.06 0.91 -9.00
N ALA A 422 12.10 1.03 -9.93
CA ALA A 422 11.12 -0.01 -10.19
C ALA A 422 11.70 -1.30 -10.80
N PRO A 423 12.64 -1.29 -11.79
CA PRO A 423 13.15 -2.53 -12.35
C PRO A 423 13.81 -3.48 -11.34
N PRO A 424 14.73 -3.04 -10.45
CA PRO A 424 15.31 -3.93 -9.44
C PRO A 424 14.27 -4.40 -8.41
N ALA A 425 13.36 -3.51 -7.97
CA ALA A 425 12.27 -3.88 -7.06
C ALA A 425 11.33 -4.93 -7.70
N TYR A 426 10.99 -4.75 -8.96
CA TYR A 426 10.16 -5.68 -9.73
C TYR A 426 10.85 -7.03 -9.90
N SER A 427 12.15 -7.05 -10.19
CA SER A 427 12.93 -8.29 -10.26
C SER A 427 12.90 -9.05 -8.93
N SER A 428 13.02 -8.35 -7.80
CA SER A 428 12.91 -8.97 -6.47
C SER A 428 11.51 -9.51 -6.21
N LEU A 429 10.47 -8.77 -6.61
CA LEU A 429 9.08 -9.18 -6.46
C LEU A 429 8.76 -10.44 -7.29
N ILE A 430 9.27 -10.53 -8.52
CA ILE A 430 9.14 -11.74 -9.35
C ILE A 430 9.78 -12.94 -8.66
N ALA A 431 10.98 -12.77 -8.09
CA ALA A 431 11.68 -13.84 -7.39
C ALA A 431 10.92 -14.34 -6.15
N ASP A 432 10.31 -13.43 -5.39
CA ASP A 432 9.49 -13.77 -4.22
C ASP A 432 8.24 -14.57 -4.61
N VAL A 433 7.55 -14.15 -5.68
CA VAL A 433 6.36 -14.87 -6.18
C VAL A 433 6.76 -16.23 -6.79
N ASP A 434 7.89 -16.31 -7.49
CA ASP A 434 8.42 -17.57 -8.00
C ASP A 434 8.72 -18.56 -6.86
N ALA A 435 9.40 -18.10 -5.80
CA ALA A 435 9.70 -18.91 -4.63
C ALA A 435 8.44 -19.47 -3.96
N LEU A 436 7.37 -18.67 -3.87
CA LEU A 436 6.08 -19.11 -3.35
C LEU A 436 5.39 -20.10 -4.30
N SER A 437 5.40 -19.81 -5.60
CA SER A 437 4.76 -20.65 -6.62
C SER A 437 5.34 -22.07 -6.66
N LYS A 438 6.66 -22.21 -6.47
CA LYS A 438 7.36 -23.51 -6.42
C LYS A 438 6.86 -24.44 -5.31
N GLN A 439 6.24 -23.89 -4.26
CA GLN A 439 5.75 -24.65 -3.11
C GLN A 439 4.22 -24.67 -3.03
N HIS A 440 3.53 -24.13 -4.02
CA HIS A 440 2.09 -24.01 -4.02
C HIS A 440 1.41 -25.28 -4.56
N GLU A 441 0.46 -25.83 -3.81
CA GLU A 441 -0.20 -27.10 -4.13
C GLU A 441 -1.02 -27.07 -5.43
N ASN A 442 -1.62 -25.92 -5.76
CA ASN A 442 -2.43 -25.74 -6.96
C ASN A 442 -1.97 -24.53 -7.80
N LEU A 443 -1.12 -24.78 -8.80
CA LEU A 443 -0.56 -23.74 -9.65
C LEU A 443 -1.62 -23.02 -10.50
N ARG A 444 -2.68 -23.72 -10.95
CA ARG A 444 -3.73 -23.09 -11.74
C ARG A 444 -4.52 -22.07 -10.92
N ALA A 445 -4.85 -22.39 -9.67
CA ALA A 445 -5.53 -21.45 -8.78
C ALA A 445 -4.62 -20.27 -8.42
N PHE A 446 -3.33 -20.51 -8.17
CA PHE A 446 -2.35 -19.45 -7.87
C PHE A 446 -2.09 -18.50 -9.05
N SER A 447 -2.42 -18.91 -10.29
CA SER A 447 -2.26 -18.04 -11.46
C SER A 447 -3.02 -16.72 -11.34
N VAL A 448 -4.11 -16.65 -10.55
CA VAL A 448 -4.84 -15.40 -10.26
C VAL A 448 -3.95 -14.40 -9.50
N VAL A 449 -3.13 -14.89 -8.56
CA VAL A 449 -2.16 -14.07 -7.83
C VAL A 449 -1.06 -13.66 -8.81
N ALA A 450 -0.37 -14.63 -9.44
CA ALA A 450 0.75 -14.36 -10.34
C ALA A 450 0.41 -13.41 -11.50
N ARG A 451 -0.85 -13.42 -11.97
CA ARG A 451 -1.36 -12.49 -12.99
C ARG A 451 -1.14 -11.02 -12.64
N GLU A 452 -1.14 -10.65 -11.36
CA GLU A 452 -0.92 -9.26 -10.95
C GLU A 452 0.50 -8.75 -11.29
N LEU A 453 1.48 -9.66 -11.49
CA LEU A 453 2.84 -9.30 -11.96
C LEU A 453 2.84 -8.75 -13.38
N THR A 454 1.92 -9.20 -14.24
CA THR A 454 1.83 -8.74 -15.63
C THR A 454 0.71 -7.72 -15.80
N ALA A 455 -0.38 -7.84 -15.04
CA ALA A 455 -1.50 -6.90 -15.08
C ALA A 455 -1.11 -5.47 -14.71
N LEU A 456 -0.05 -5.28 -13.92
CA LEU A 456 0.44 -3.94 -13.57
C LEU A 456 0.87 -3.12 -14.80
N TRP A 457 1.28 -3.75 -15.91
CA TRP A 457 1.73 -3.04 -17.12
C TRP A 457 0.58 -2.27 -17.79
N SER A 458 -0.67 -2.71 -17.59
CA SER A 458 -1.87 -2.00 -18.06
C SER A 458 -2.05 -0.61 -17.44
N ARG A 459 -1.35 -0.33 -16.34
CA ARG A 459 -1.43 0.93 -15.58
C ARG A 459 -0.30 1.90 -15.93
N ILE A 460 0.60 1.54 -16.85
CA ILE A 460 1.77 2.35 -17.21
C ILE A 460 1.47 3.13 -18.49
N SER A 461 1.49 4.46 -18.40
CA SER A 461 1.32 5.35 -19.55
C SER A 461 2.63 5.62 -20.31
N ASP A 462 3.78 5.60 -19.63
CA ASP A 462 5.09 5.78 -20.26
C ASP A 462 5.56 4.48 -20.92
N SER A 463 5.68 4.50 -22.25
CA SER A 463 6.06 3.34 -23.05
C SER A 463 7.47 2.83 -22.77
N LYS A 464 8.45 3.72 -22.53
CA LYS A 464 9.84 3.32 -22.23
C LYS A 464 9.92 2.68 -20.85
N PHE A 465 9.18 3.23 -19.90
CA PHE A 465 9.11 2.65 -18.57
C PHE A 465 8.44 1.27 -18.59
N GLY A 466 7.32 1.14 -19.30
CA GLY A 466 6.65 -0.15 -19.50
C GLY A 466 7.56 -1.18 -20.17
N GLU A 467 8.30 -0.78 -21.21
CA GLU A 467 9.27 -1.65 -21.89
C GLU A 467 10.39 -2.13 -20.96
N SER A 468 10.86 -1.28 -20.03
CA SER A 468 11.85 -1.67 -19.01
C SER A 468 11.35 -2.80 -18.11
N LEU A 469 10.10 -2.74 -17.64
CA LEU A 469 9.53 -3.79 -16.79
C LEU A 469 9.27 -5.08 -17.58
N VAL A 470 8.75 -4.97 -18.80
CA VAL A 470 8.57 -6.12 -19.71
C VAL A 470 9.92 -6.78 -20.02
N THR A 471 10.98 -6.00 -20.19
CA THR A 471 12.34 -6.52 -20.40
C THR A 471 12.84 -7.26 -19.17
N THR A 472 12.60 -6.72 -17.98
CA THR A 472 12.96 -7.35 -16.69
C THR A 472 12.25 -8.70 -16.52
N TRP A 473 10.94 -8.75 -16.79
CA TRP A 473 10.16 -10.00 -16.77
C TRP A 473 10.71 -11.05 -17.72
N ASN A 474 10.93 -10.66 -18.98
CA ASN A 474 11.45 -11.57 -20.00
C ASN A 474 12.84 -12.09 -19.65
N ALA A 475 13.71 -11.25 -19.09
CA ALA A 475 15.03 -11.67 -18.62
C ALA A 475 14.94 -12.70 -17.49
N TYR A 476 14.00 -12.51 -16.55
CA TYR A 476 13.79 -13.46 -15.46
C TYR A 476 13.30 -14.83 -15.97
N ILE A 477 12.28 -14.84 -16.81
CA ILE A 477 11.70 -16.07 -17.37
C ILE A 477 12.71 -16.83 -18.24
N ASP A 478 13.51 -16.12 -19.04
CA ASP A 478 14.53 -16.74 -19.89
C ASP A 478 15.67 -17.38 -19.08
N ALA A 479 16.05 -16.76 -17.95
CA ALA A 479 17.06 -17.27 -17.02
C ALA A 479 16.54 -18.42 -16.13
N ASN A 480 15.22 -18.51 -15.90
CA ASN A 480 14.60 -19.48 -15.00
C ASN A 480 13.50 -20.30 -15.70
N PRO A 481 13.83 -21.10 -16.73
CA PRO A 481 12.83 -21.84 -17.50
C PRO A 481 12.03 -22.83 -16.66
N GLU A 482 12.62 -23.38 -15.59
CA GLU A 482 11.95 -24.29 -14.66
C GLU A 482 10.94 -23.62 -13.72
N SER A 483 10.90 -22.28 -13.67
CA SER A 483 9.94 -21.53 -12.85
C SER A 483 8.48 -21.91 -13.21
N PRO A 484 7.61 -22.16 -12.23
CA PRO A 484 6.17 -22.32 -12.47
C PRO A 484 5.52 -21.08 -13.09
N LEU A 485 6.13 -19.91 -12.94
CA LEU A 485 5.66 -18.68 -13.57
C LEU A 485 5.61 -18.80 -15.08
N VAL A 486 6.50 -19.59 -15.72
CA VAL A 486 6.45 -19.82 -17.17
C VAL A 486 5.08 -20.38 -17.59
N LEU A 487 4.59 -21.41 -16.90
CA LEU A 487 3.30 -22.04 -17.18
C LEU A 487 2.13 -21.10 -16.89
N MET A 488 2.16 -20.41 -15.75
CA MET A 488 1.10 -19.46 -15.38
C MET A 488 1.03 -18.27 -16.34
N SER A 489 2.17 -17.85 -16.90
CA SER A 489 2.26 -16.75 -17.87
C SER A 489 1.54 -17.09 -19.17
N LEU A 490 1.69 -18.34 -19.65
CA LEU A 490 0.97 -18.82 -20.82
C LEU A 490 -0.54 -18.67 -20.66
N ASN A 491 -1.06 -18.86 -19.43
CA ASN A 491 -2.47 -18.72 -19.12
C ASN A 491 -2.92 -17.24 -18.98
N THR A 492 -2.08 -16.41 -18.37
CA THR A 492 -2.52 -15.12 -17.81
C THR A 492 -2.13 -13.90 -18.64
N ILE A 493 -1.08 -13.98 -19.47
CA ILE A 493 -0.45 -12.81 -20.10
C ILE A 493 -1.42 -12.02 -21.00
N ILE A 494 -2.17 -12.72 -21.87
CA ILE A 494 -3.09 -12.09 -22.82
C ILE A 494 -4.24 -11.42 -22.06
N GLY A 495 -4.86 -12.12 -21.11
CA GLY A 495 -5.96 -11.58 -20.32
C GLY A 495 -5.53 -10.51 -19.30
N SER A 496 -4.24 -10.34 -19.05
CA SER A 496 -3.75 -9.37 -18.05
C SER A 496 -3.62 -7.94 -18.58
N LEU A 497 -3.55 -7.74 -19.90
CA LEU A 497 -3.27 -6.44 -20.51
C LEU A 497 -4.51 -5.84 -21.19
N ASN A 498 -4.46 -4.54 -21.45
CA ASN A 498 -5.50 -3.83 -22.19
C ASN A 498 -5.49 -4.20 -23.68
N SER A 499 -6.59 -3.93 -24.39
CA SER A 499 -6.72 -4.24 -25.83
C SER A 499 -5.68 -3.52 -26.71
N ASP A 500 -5.27 -2.32 -26.35
CA ASP A 500 -4.21 -1.56 -27.03
C ASP A 500 -2.80 -2.14 -26.80
N GLN A 501 -2.64 -3.00 -25.80
CA GLN A 501 -1.37 -3.63 -25.42
C GLN A 501 -1.21 -5.08 -25.91
N ILE A 502 -2.15 -5.59 -26.74
CA ILE A 502 -2.12 -6.96 -27.27
C ILE A 502 -0.77 -7.28 -27.93
N THR A 503 -0.21 -6.36 -28.72
CA THR A 503 1.09 -6.57 -29.38
C THR A 503 2.21 -6.85 -28.37
N THR A 504 2.19 -6.20 -27.20
CA THR A 504 3.16 -6.45 -26.12
C THR A 504 2.92 -7.82 -25.50
N ALA A 505 1.67 -8.19 -25.21
CA ALA A 505 1.33 -9.53 -24.71
C ALA A 505 1.83 -10.63 -25.66
N LEU A 506 1.64 -10.47 -26.97
CA LEU A 506 2.10 -11.42 -27.97
C LEU A 506 3.62 -11.57 -28.02
N LYS A 507 4.36 -10.46 -27.92
CA LYS A 507 5.84 -10.49 -27.85
C LYS A 507 6.33 -11.20 -26.59
N VAL A 508 5.63 -11.05 -25.47
CA VAL A 508 5.96 -11.78 -24.23
C VAL A 508 5.57 -13.25 -24.34
N MET A 509 4.43 -13.56 -24.98
CA MET A 509 4.01 -14.94 -25.26
C MET A 509 5.07 -15.68 -26.08
N GLU A 510 5.61 -15.06 -27.14
CA GLU A 510 6.69 -15.61 -27.96
C GLU A 510 7.89 -16.05 -27.10
N LYS A 511 8.34 -15.17 -26.20
CA LYS A 511 9.47 -15.43 -25.30
C LYS A 511 9.12 -16.47 -24.23
N THR A 512 7.88 -16.48 -23.75
CA THR A 512 7.39 -17.43 -22.75
C THR A 512 7.32 -18.84 -23.32
N ILE A 513 6.80 -19.01 -24.54
CA ILE A 513 6.80 -20.31 -25.26
C ILE A 513 8.24 -20.78 -25.46
N ARG A 514 9.14 -19.88 -25.87
CA ARG A 514 10.56 -20.22 -26.01
C ARG A 514 11.18 -20.69 -24.70
N ALA A 515 10.91 -20.01 -23.59
CA ALA A 515 11.39 -20.38 -22.26
C ALA A 515 10.79 -21.72 -21.79
N TYR A 516 9.52 -21.99 -22.07
CA TYR A 516 8.88 -23.27 -21.78
C TYR A 516 9.62 -24.44 -22.45
N PHE A 517 9.97 -24.32 -23.73
CA PHE A 517 10.71 -25.38 -24.41
C PHE A 517 12.19 -25.50 -23.99
N LYS A 518 12.70 -24.63 -23.10
CA LYS A 518 14.00 -24.85 -22.44
C LYS A 518 13.89 -25.81 -21.24
N ARG A 519 12.68 -26.06 -20.72
CA ARG A 519 12.41 -26.94 -19.57
C ARG A 519 12.83 -28.38 -19.80
N ASN A 520 13.06 -29.11 -18.72
CA ASN A 520 13.36 -30.54 -18.73
C ASN A 520 12.16 -31.36 -19.22
N CYS A 521 10.97 -31.08 -18.71
CA CYS A 521 9.70 -31.64 -19.18
C CYS A 521 9.01 -30.60 -20.08
N PHE A 522 8.67 -31.02 -21.29
CA PHE A 522 7.98 -30.19 -22.28
C PHE A 522 7.12 -31.08 -23.18
N SER A 523 5.95 -30.57 -23.55
CA SER A 523 5.18 -31.03 -24.70
C SER A 523 4.31 -29.91 -25.26
N TRP A 524 3.96 -30.01 -26.53
CA TRP A 524 2.94 -29.13 -27.10
C TRP A 524 1.57 -29.35 -26.45
N SER A 525 1.25 -30.58 -26.02
CA SER A 525 -0.01 -30.89 -25.35
C SER A 525 -0.17 -30.15 -24.01
N GLU A 526 0.83 -30.21 -23.14
CA GLU A 526 0.82 -29.51 -21.84
C GLU A 526 0.77 -28.00 -22.05
N LEU A 527 1.54 -27.47 -23.01
CA LEU A 527 1.50 -26.04 -23.34
C LEU A 527 0.09 -25.59 -23.70
N MET A 528 -0.62 -26.39 -24.51
CA MET A 528 -1.99 -26.09 -24.95
C MET A 528 -3.02 -26.21 -23.82
N GLU A 529 -2.79 -27.08 -22.83
CA GLU A 529 -3.64 -27.16 -21.64
C GLU A 529 -3.48 -25.95 -20.71
N TRP A 530 -2.30 -25.35 -20.69
CA TRP A 530 -2.00 -24.17 -19.88
C TRP A 530 -2.36 -22.85 -20.57
N ALA A 531 -2.10 -22.75 -21.87
CA ALA A 531 -2.29 -21.53 -22.62
C ALA A 531 -3.77 -21.34 -22.98
N GLN A 532 -4.41 -20.31 -22.41
CA GLN A 532 -5.77 -19.95 -22.81
C GLN A 532 -5.73 -19.06 -24.05
N CYS A 533 -6.20 -19.57 -25.18
CA CYS A 533 -6.46 -18.76 -26.36
C CYS A 533 -7.86 -18.14 -26.26
N PRO A 534 -8.02 -16.80 -26.39
CA PRO A 534 -9.34 -16.19 -26.48
C PRO A 534 -9.97 -16.55 -27.84
N LEU A 535 -10.70 -17.68 -27.87
CA LEU A 535 -11.31 -18.23 -29.09
C LEU A 535 -12.31 -17.26 -29.76
N ALA A 536 -12.90 -16.34 -28.99
CA ALA A 536 -13.87 -15.35 -29.49
C ALA A 536 -13.27 -14.32 -30.49
N ASP A 537 -11.96 -14.03 -30.40
CA ASP A 537 -11.29 -12.99 -31.19
C ASP A 537 -10.19 -13.54 -32.12
N SER A 538 -10.32 -14.81 -32.55
CA SER A 538 -9.32 -15.49 -33.42
C SER A 538 -8.94 -14.69 -34.68
N THR A 539 -9.88 -13.94 -35.26
CA THR A 539 -9.63 -13.11 -36.44
C THR A 539 -8.80 -11.87 -36.14
N GLU A 540 -8.98 -11.25 -34.97
CA GLU A 540 -8.22 -10.09 -34.52
C GLU A 540 -6.81 -10.50 -34.07
N PHE A 541 -6.69 -11.63 -33.39
CA PHE A 541 -5.42 -12.23 -33.00
C PHE A 541 -4.55 -12.53 -34.23
N SER A 542 -5.13 -13.15 -35.26
CA SER A 542 -4.44 -13.43 -36.53
C SER A 542 -3.97 -12.15 -37.25
N LYS A 543 -4.79 -11.09 -37.26
CA LYS A 543 -4.41 -9.78 -37.82
C LYS A 543 -3.26 -9.13 -37.05
N ASN A 544 -3.30 -9.17 -35.71
CA ASN A 544 -2.28 -8.57 -34.86
C ASN A 544 -0.94 -9.30 -34.98
N VAL A 545 -0.96 -10.63 -34.99
CA VAL A 545 0.21 -11.48 -35.28
C VAL A 545 0.79 -11.14 -36.66
N SER A 546 -0.06 -11.01 -37.68
CA SER A 546 0.36 -10.65 -39.04
C SER A 546 0.93 -9.23 -39.16
N SER A 547 0.45 -8.27 -38.35
CA SER A 547 0.96 -6.90 -38.34
C SER A 547 2.39 -6.80 -37.80
N SER A 548 2.76 -7.70 -36.86
CA SER A 548 4.09 -7.74 -36.24
C SER A 548 5.20 -8.23 -37.18
N ASN A 549 4.84 -8.84 -38.32
CA ASN A 549 5.75 -9.44 -39.32
C ASN A 549 6.82 -8.50 -39.86
N LYS A 550 6.55 -7.19 -39.84
CA LYS A 550 7.43 -6.20 -40.47
C LYS A 550 8.70 -5.92 -39.69
N ALA A 551 8.76 -6.20 -38.38
CA ALA A 551 9.92 -5.93 -37.54
C ALA A 551 10.26 -7.08 -36.58
N HIS A 552 9.26 -7.76 -36.01
CA HIS A 552 9.45 -8.85 -35.04
C HIS A 552 8.44 -9.97 -35.33
N PRO A 553 8.77 -10.92 -36.22
CA PRO A 553 7.89 -12.04 -36.51
C PRO A 553 7.73 -12.94 -35.27
N LEU A 554 6.48 -13.25 -34.94
CA LEU A 554 6.07 -13.97 -33.73
C LEU A 554 5.86 -15.46 -34.05
N MET A 555 6.94 -16.15 -34.41
CA MET A 555 6.87 -17.46 -35.06
C MET A 555 6.30 -18.57 -34.16
N LEU A 556 6.75 -18.66 -32.90
CA LEU A 556 6.25 -19.66 -31.95
C LEU A 556 4.82 -19.35 -31.52
N THR A 557 4.47 -18.07 -31.38
CA THR A 557 3.13 -17.61 -31.05
C THR A 557 2.16 -17.93 -32.19
N THR A 558 2.58 -17.75 -33.44
CA THR A 558 1.81 -18.19 -34.61
C THR A 558 1.65 -19.71 -34.61
N ALA A 559 2.73 -20.47 -34.42
CA ALA A 559 2.67 -21.94 -34.41
C ALA A 559 1.75 -22.48 -33.31
N TRP A 560 1.79 -21.87 -32.13
CA TRP A 560 0.89 -22.12 -31.02
C TRP A 560 -0.57 -21.84 -31.38
N PHE A 561 -0.85 -20.66 -31.94
CA PHE A 561 -2.19 -20.26 -32.33
C PHE A 561 -2.82 -21.19 -33.36
N LEU A 562 -2.05 -21.66 -34.35
CA LEU A 562 -2.53 -22.59 -35.37
C LEU A 562 -2.94 -23.95 -34.80
N LYS A 563 -2.47 -24.34 -33.61
CA LYS A 563 -2.90 -25.58 -32.95
C LYS A 563 -4.29 -25.50 -32.31
N PHE A 564 -4.83 -24.29 -32.09
CA PHE A 564 -6.21 -24.09 -31.62
C PHE A 564 -7.23 -23.98 -32.73
N LEU A 565 -6.79 -23.67 -33.95
CA LEU A 565 -7.68 -23.43 -35.07
C LEU A 565 -7.91 -24.70 -35.89
N PRO A 566 -9.17 -25.00 -36.26
CA PRO A 566 -9.41 -26.00 -37.28
C PRO A 566 -8.79 -25.52 -38.61
N PRO A 567 -8.26 -26.45 -39.43
CA PRO A 567 -7.75 -26.09 -40.75
C PRO A 567 -8.88 -25.50 -41.59
N SER A 568 -8.76 -24.22 -41.94
CA SER A 568 -9.68 -23.50 -42.83
C SER A 568 -8.90 -22.74 -43.91
N ASN A 569 -9.53 -22.49 -45.05
CA ASN A 569 -8.87 -21.79 -46.15
C ASN A 569 -8.42 -20.38 -45.77
N ASP A 570 -9.19 -19.67 -44.96
CA ASP A 570 -8.84 -18.31 -44.50
C ASP A 570 -7.60 -18.31 -43.61
N VAL A 571 -7.51 -19.27 -42.69
CA VAL A 571 -6.36 -19.40 -41.77
C VAL A 571 -5.11 -19.81 -42.55
N ALA A 572 -5.25 -20.74 -43.50
CA ALA A 572 -4.15 -21.16 -44.36
C ALA A 572 -3.72 -20.04 -45.32
N GLN A 573 -4.63 -19.20 -45.83
CA GLN A 573 -4.28 -18.01 -46.61
C GLN A 573 -3.56 -16.96 -45.76
N ALA A 574 -3.98 -16.77 -44.50
CA ALA A 574 -3.31 -15.87 -43.57
C ALA A 574 -1.90 -16.35 -43.23
N LEU A 575 -1.71 -17.66 -42.99
CA LEU A 575 -0.39 -18.27 -42.78
C LEU A 575 0.51 -18.11 -44.00
N HIS A 576 -0.02 -18.40 -45.20
CA HIS A 576 0.70 -18.21 -46.46
C HIS A 576 1.19 -16.76 -46.62
N GLY A 577 0.29 -15.79 -46.41
CA GLY A 577 0.63 -14.36 -46.41
C GLY A 577 1.65 -13.99 -45.34
N PHE A 578 1.54 -14.58 -44.14
CA PHE A 578 2.48 -14.38 -43.04
C PHE A 578 3.89 -14.84 -43.44
N VAL A 579 4.04 -16.11 -43.83
CA VAL A 579 5.32 -16.73 -44.18
C VAL A 579 5.99 -16.00 -45.34
N THR A 580 5.25 -15.74 -46.42
CA THR A 580 5.81 -15.11 -47.62
C THR A 580 6.17 -13.63 -47.42
N SER A 581 5.58 -12.97 -46.41
CA SER A 581 5.87 -11.57 -46.07
C SER A 581 7.12 -11.36 -45.20
N ILE A 582 7.61 -12.41 -44.51
CA ILE A 582 8.75 -12.31 -43.61
C ILE A 582 10.01 -12.00 -44.42
N LYS A 583 10.66 -10.89 -44.07
CA LYS A 583 11.97 -10.58 -44.61
C LYS A 583 13.02 -11.40 -43.85
N PRO A 584 13.99 -12.01 -44.54
CA PRO A 584 15.01 -12.85 -43.91
C PRO A 584 15.72 -12.17 -42.75
N LYS A 585 16.12 -10.89 -42.89
CA LYS A 585 16.77 -10.12 -41.81
C LYS A 585 15.98 -9.99 -40.49
N HIS A 586 14.69 -10.36 -40.45
CA HIS A 586 13.86 -10.34 -39.25
C HIS A 586 13.67 -11.74 -38.63
N VAL A 587 14.18 -12.80 -39.27
CA VAL A 587 14.18 -14.14 -38.68
C VAL A 587 15.26 -14.20 -37.61
N TRP A 588 14.84 -14.27 -36.35
CA TRP A 588 15.71 -14.30 -35.18
C TRP A 588 15.85 -15.70 -34.57
N CYS A 589 14.99 -16.65 -34.97
CA CYS A 589 15.05 -18.06 -34.61
C CYS A 589 14.70 -18.91 -35.83
N GLU A 590 15.73 -19.49 -36.43
CA GLU A 590 15.66 -20.32 -37.63
C GLU A 590 14.73 -21.54 -37.45
N ALA A 591 14.94 -22.30 -36.36
CA ALA A 591 14.10 -23.44 -35.99
C ALA A 591 12.60 -23.10 -35.86
N SER A 592 12.26 -21.94 -35.27
CA SER A 592 10.86 -21.53 -35.13
C SER A 592 10.23 -21.14 -36.47
N PHE A 593 11.02 -20.60 -37.40
CA PHE A 593 10.56 -20.31 -38.75
C PHE A 593 10.25 -21.60 -39.52
N LEU A 594 11.14 -22.59 -39.44
CA LEU A 594 10.94 -23.89 -40.08
C LEU A 594 9.72 -24.65 -39.56
N LEU A 595 9.33 -24.44 -38.30
CA LEU A 595 8.07 -24.96 -37.76
C LEU A 595 6.84 -24.39 -38.50
N LEU A 596 6.86 -23.11 -38.88
CA LEU A 596 5.81 -22.51 -39.69
C LEU A 596 5.87 -22.99 -41.15
N ILE A 597 7.08 -23.14 -41.71
CA ILE A 597 7.25 -23.72 -43.05
C ILE A 597 6.70 -25.14 -43.09
N TRP A 598 6.95 -25.95 -42.07
CA TRP A 598 6.39 -27.28 -41.95
C TRP A 598 4.86 -27.25 -41.97
N GLN A 599 4.24 -26.36 -41.19
CA GLN A 599 2.78 -26.24 -41.14
C GLN A 599 2.18 -25.74 -42.47
N GLU A 600 2.83 -24.76 -43.10
CA GLU A 600 2.46 -24.25 -44.43
C GLU A 600 2.54 -25.36 -45.48
N VAL A 601 3.66 -26.07 -45.57
CA VAL A 601 3.86 -27.17 -46.52
C VAL A 601 2.87 -28.30 -46.27
N ARG A 602 2.51 -28.58 -45.01
CA ARG A 602 1.47 -29.56 -44.67
C ARG A 602 0.13 -29.17 -45.26
N TRP A 603 -0.31 -27.93 -45.07
CA TRP A 603 -1.59 -27.47 -45.62
C TRP A 603 -1.59 -27.36 -47.15
N LEU A 604 -0.46 -26.97 -47.76
CA LEU A 604 -0.31 -27.00 -49.22
C LEU A 604 -0.38 -28.42 -49.78
N ALA A 605 0.26 -29.39 -49.12
CA ALA A 605 0.21 -30.79 -49.50
C ALA A 605 -1.19 -31.39 -49.33
N ASP A 606 -1.84 -31.14 -48.20
CA ASP A 606 -3.21 -31.57 -47.92
C ASP A 606 -4.19 -31.00 -48.96
N SER A 607 -4.05 -29.72 -49.32
CA SER A 607 -4.85 -29.08 -50.37
C SER A 607 -4.61 -29.72 -51.74
N ALA A 608 -3.34 -29.98 -52.10
CA ALA A 608 -3.00 -30.62 -53.37
C ALA A 608 -3.56 -32.06 -53.47
N ILE A 609 -3.54 -32.81 -52.36
CA ILE A 609 -4.13 -34.16 -52.28
C ILE A 609 -5.66 -34.07 -52.37
N ALA A 610 -6.30 -33.14 -51.66
CA ALA A 610 -7.74 -32.91 -51.72
C ALA A 610 -8.22 -32.51 -53.13
N ALA A 611 -7.42 -31.72 -53.86
CA ALA A 611 -7.72 -31.34 -55.24
C ALA A 611 -7.69 -32.54 -56.20
N HIS A 612 -6.85 -33.56 -55.95
CA HIS A 612 -6.91 -34.83 -56.70
C HIS A 612 -8.17 -35.63 -56.40
N ALA A 613 -8.65 -35.60 -55.14
CA ALA A 613 -9.87 -36.29 -54.74
C ALA A 613 -11.14 -35.61 -55.29
N ASN A 614 -11.10 -34.30 -55.58
CA ASN A 614 -12.25 -33.51 -56.04
C ASN A 614 -11.91 -32.71 -57.33
N PRO A 615 -12.00 -33.34 -58.53
CA PRO A 615 -11.57 -32.77 -59.82
C PRO A 615 -12.34 -31.51 -60.31
N GLY A 616 -13.28 -30.97 -59.53
CA GLY A 616 -14.02 -29.74 -59.84
C GLY A 616 -13.79 -28.59 -58.85
N SER A 617 -12.88 -28.77 -57.88
CA SER A 617 -12.53 -27.72 -56.91
C SER A 617 -11.56 -26.71 -57.54
N PRO A 618 -11.68 -25.40 -57.22
CA PRO A 618 -10.77 -24.39 -57.74
C PRO A 618 -9.33 -24.69 -57.32
N HIS A 619 -8.39 -24.52 -58.25
CA HIS A 619 -6.96 -24.71 -57.96
C HIS A 619 -6.50 -23.71 -56.89
N ASP A 620 -5.82 -24.25 -55.88
CA ASP A 620 -5.17 -23.45 -54.85
C ASP A 620 -3.83 -22.89 -55.36
N ASP A 621 -3.83 -21.62 -55.73
CA ASP A 621 -2.65 -20.92 -56.26
C ASP A 621 -1.53 -20.71 -55.22
N ARG A 622 -1.78 -20.99 -53.93
CA ARG A 622 -0.80 -20.81 -52.85
C ARG A 622 0.47 -21.63 -53.07
N LEU A 623 0.36 -22.85 -53.61
CA LEU A 623 1.54 -23.68 -53.87
C LEU A 623 2.49 -23.04 -54.90
N GLN A 624 1.93 -22.52 -55.99
CA GLN A 624 2.73 -21.82 -57.01
C GLN A 624 3.32 -20.52 -56.45
N SER A 625 2.52 -19.77 -55.68
CA SER A 625 2.97 -18.56 -54.99
C SER A 625 4.13 -18.86 -54.03
N PHE A 626 4.03 -19.93 -53.23
CA PHE A 626 5.05 -20.38 -52.29
C PHE A 626 6.35 -20.78 -52.99
N MET A 627 6.25 -21.54 -54.09
CA MET A 627 7.42 -21.91 -54.90
C MET A 627 8.12 -20.69 -55.51
N ARG A 628 7.38 -19.71 -56.05
CA ARG A 628 7.97 -18.45 -56.55
C ARG A 628 8.67 -17.68 -55.42
N TRP A 629 8.09 -17.69 -54.23
CA TRP A 629 8.72 -17.08 -53.05
C TRP A 629 10.03 -17.79 -52.67
N LEU A 630 10.05 -19.13 -52.62
CA LEU A 630 11.27 -19.92 -52.36
C LEU A 630 12.39 -19.56 -53.33
N SER A 631 12.12 -19.59 -54.64
CA SER A 631 13.11 -19.23 -55.67
C SER A 631 13.64 -17.81 -55.52
N LYS A 632 12.81 -16.87 -55.07
CA LYS A 632 13.20 -15.47 -54.83
C LYS A 632 14.06 -15.30 -53.58
N VAL A 633 13.78 -16.05 -52.51
CA VAL A 633 14.61 -16.03 -51.29
C VAL A 633 16.03 -16.52 -51.60
N MET A 634 16.18 -17.48 -52.50
CA MET A 634 17.49 -18.01 -52.93
C MET A 634 18.33 -17.04 -53.79
N LEU A 635 17.69 -16.18 -54.59
CA LEU A 635 18.35 -15.26 -55.54
C LEU A 635 18.98 -14.00 -54.89
N SER A 636 19.13 -13.96 -53.56
CA SER A 636 19.60 -12.76 -52.83
C SER A 636 20.92 -12.96 -52.08
N PRO A 637 22.04 -13.39 -52.70
CA PRO A 637 23.17 -14.00 -51.97
C PRO A 637 24.07 -13.01 -51.22
N LYS A 638 23.97 -11.70 -51.49
CA LYS A 638 24.97 -10.71 -51.03
C LYS A 638 24.72 -10.09 -49.65
N LYS A 639 23.68 -10.50 -48.91
CA LYS A 639 23.35 -9.94 -47.57
C LYS A 639 22.88 -10.98 -46.53
N PHE A 640 23.01 -12.27 -46.82
CA PHE A 640 22.45 -13.33 -45.97
C PHE A 640 23.55 -13.99 -45.14
N GLN A 641 23.51 -13.78 -43.82
CA GLN A 641 24.17 -14.64 -42.83
C GLN A 641 23.16 -15.71 -42.35
N PHE A 642 22.51 -16.43 -43.27
CA PHE A 642 21.57 -17.52 -42.99
C PHE A 642 22.15 -18.81 -43.59
N ASN A 643 22.86 -19.61 -42.81
CA ASN A 643 23.51 -20.79 -43.38
C ASN A 643 22.66 -22.08 -43.22
N GLN A 644 21.85 -22.23 -42.18
CA GLN A 644 21.15 -23.51 -41.91
C GLN A 644 19.74 -23.56 -42.53
N ASP A 645 18.91 -22.55 -42.31
CA ASP A 645 17.56 -22.48 -42.92
C ASP A 645 17.56 -22.45 -44.45
N CYS A 646 18.48 -21.69 -45.06
CA CYS A 646 18.57 -21.62 -46.52
C CYS A 646 18.85 -22.99 -47.13
N THR A 647 19.57 -23.86 -46.42
CA THR A 647 19.82 -25.23 -46.85
C THR A 647 18.53 -26.04 -46.91
N ILE A 648 17.70 -25.98 -45.86
CA ILE A 648 16.43 -26.72 -45.82
C ILE A 648 15.43 -26.17 -46.84
N LEU A 649 15.37 -24.85 -47.01
CA LEU A 649 14.54 -24.23 -48.04
C LEU A 649 14.99 -24.60 -49.46
N THR A 650 16.30 -24.74 -49.70
CA THR A 650 16.85 -25.25 -50.97
C THR A 650 16.44 -26.69 -51.22
N ILE A 651 16.58 -27.55 -50.20
CA ILE A 651 16.16 -28.96 -50.27
C ILE A 651 14.65 -29.04 -50.56
N LEU A 652 13.84 -28.24 -49.88
CA LEU A 652 12.40 -28.17 -50.07
C LEU A 652 12.03 -27.68 -51.47
N GLU A 653 12.67 -26.63 -51.98
CA GLU A 653 12.44 -26.13 -53.34
C GLU A 653 12.73 -27.20 -54.40
N LEU A 654 13.90 -27.84 -54.31
CA LEU A 654 14.27 -28.93 -55.22
C LEU A 654 13.27 -30.09 -55.14
N TYR A 655 12.80 -30.41 -53.93
CA TYR A 655 11.83 -31.47 -53.73
C TYR A 655 10.47 -31.13 -54.34
N LEU A 656 9.94 -29.92 -54.08
CA LEU A 656 8.69 -29.45 -54.65
C LEU A 656 8.76 -29.39 -56.18
N MET A 657 9.88 -28.91 -56.76
CA MET A 657 10.09 -28.93 -58.22
C MET A 657 10.08 -30.35 -58.80
N GLN A 658 10.55 -31.36 -58.06
CA GLN A 658 10.49 -32.76 -58.48
C GLN A 658 9.06 -33.31 -58.49
N GLN A 659 8.18 -32.78 -57.64
CA GLN A 659 6.77 -33.20 -57.58
C GLN A 659 5.90 -32.54 -58.66
N MET A 660 6.35 -31.46 -59.29
CA MET A 660 5.58 -30.77 -60.34
C MET A 660 5.61 -31.55 -61.66
N VAL A 661 4.43 -31.67 -62.31
CA VAL A 661 4.23 -32.42 -63.56
C VAL A 661 4.17 -31.48 -64.79
N GLY A 662 4.03 -30.16 -64.57
CA GLY A 662 4.04 -29.12 -65.60
C GLY A 662 3.38 -27.83 -65.10
N ASP A 663 3.49 -26.75 -65.86
CA ASP A 663 2.85 -25.48 -65.52
C ASP A 663 1.32 -25.66 -65.52
N SER A 664 0.67 -25.23 -64.43
CA SER A 664 -0.78 -25.34 -64.20
C SER A 664 -1.33 -26.77 -64.01
N LYS A 665 -0.48 -27.79 -63.83
CA LYS A 665 -0.91 -29.15 -63.45
C LYS A 665 -0.73 -29.39 -61.96
N LEU A 666 -1.58 -30.24 -61.38
CA LEU A 666 -1.45 -30.67 -60.00
C LEU A 666 -0.13 -31.46 -59.79
N PRO A 667 0.51 -31.32 -58.61
CA PRO A 667 1.73 -32.04 -58.27
C PRO A 667 1.45 -33.53 -58.04
N ARG A 668 2.47 -34.38 -58.08
CA ARG A 668 2.35 -35.82 -57.74
C ARG A 668 1.77 -35.99 -56.32
N ALA A 669 0.62 -36.67 -56.21
CA ALA A 669 -0.10 -36.84 -54.94
C ALA A 669 -0.27 -38.29 -54.46
N SER A 670 0.18 -39.29 -55.23
CA SER A 670 0.09 -40.71 -54.88
C SER A 670 1.43 -41.43 -55.09
N GLU A 671 1.59 -42.54 -54.38
CA GLU A 671 2.65 -43.52 -54.64
C GLU A 671 2.61 -44.02 -56.08
N ASN A 672 3.77 -44.41 -56.61
CA ASN A 672 4.00 -44.89 -57.98
C ASN A 672 3.66 -43.88 -59.11
N ALA A 673 3.26 -42.65 -58.80
CA ALA A 673 3.07 -41.62 -59.82
C ALA A 673 4.42 -41.34 -60.52
N PRO A 674 4.50 -41.22 -61.85
CA PRO A 674 5.78 -41.05 -62.54
C PRO A 674 6.46 -39.72 -62.19
N VAL A 675 7.78 -39.73 -61.97
CA VAL A 675 8.59 -38.51 -61.84
C VAL A 675 9.03 -38.03 -63.21
N LEU A 676 8.54 -36.86 -63.62
CA LEU A 676 8.92 -36.26 -64.90
C LEU A 676 10.11 -35.30 -64.81
N ASN A 677 10.45 -34.83 -63.60
CA ASN A 677 11.49 -33.83 -63.38
C ASN A 677 12.40 -34.21 -62.21
N SER A 678 13.29 -35.18 -62.39
CA SER A 678 14.19 -35.61 -61.31
C SER A 678 15.16 -34.51 -60.89
N ARG A 679 15.23 -34.21 -59.59
CA ARG A 679 16.09 -33.16 -59.01
C ARG A 679 17.23 -33.73 -58.14
N ILE A 680 17.47 -35.04 -58.18
CA ILE A 680 18.54 -35.70 -57.41
C ILE A 680 19.94 -35.15 -57.74
N HIS A 681 20.21 -34.80 -58.99
CA HIS A 681 21.50 -34.20 -59.37
C HIS A 681 21.67 -32.82 -58.75
N GLY A 682 20.60 -31.99 -58.79
CA GLY A 682 20.59 -30.67 -58.14
C GLY A 682 20.78 -30.76 -56.61
N LEU A 683 20.21 -31.79 -55.97
CA LEU A 683 20.46 -32.06 -54.54
C LEU A 683 21.93 -32.39 -54.27
N LYS A 684 22.54 -33.27 -55.08
CA LYS A 684 23.96 -33.65 -54.96
C LYS A 684 24.90 -32.48 -55.23
N GLU A 685 24.60 -31.66 -56.23
CA GLU A 685 25.33 -30.42 -56.51
C GLU A 685 25.26 -29.47 -55.32
N ALA A 686 24.06 -29.21 -54.79
CA ALA A 686 23.87 -28.37 -53.61
C ALA A 686 24.63 -28.90 -52.38
N ALA A 687 24.63 -30.22 -52.16
CA ALA A 687 25.38 -30.87 -51.08
C ALA A 687 26.91 -30.74 -51.25
N SER A 688 27.40 -30.69 -52.50
CA SER A 688 28.83 -30.59 -52.81
C SER A 688 29.40 -29.18 -52.66
N VAL A 689 28.55 -28.15 -52.58
CA VAL A 689 28.97 -26.76 -52.37
C VAL A 689 29.66 -26.63 -51.01
N LYS A 690 30.88 -26.07 -50.98
CA LYS A 690 31.69 -25.93 -49.77
C LYS A 690 30.96 -25.24 -48.61
N ALA A 691 30.10 -24.26 -48.90
CA ALA A 691 29.29 -23.55 -47.90
C ALA A 691 28.25 -24.43 -47.20
N ASN A 692 27.84 -25.54 -47.83
CA ASN A 692 26.79 -26.44 -47.35
C ASN A 692 27.34 -27.68 -46.62
N GLN A 693 28.65 -27.88 -46.60
CA GLN A 693 29.30 -29.00 -45.90
C GLN A 693 28.91 -29.11 -44.41
N PRO A 694 28.79 -28.01 -43.64
CA PRO A 694 28.34 -28.08 -42.25
C PRO A 694 26.92 -28.65 -42.07
N PHE A 695 26.12 -28.72 -43.13
CA PHE A 695 24.72 -29.17 -43.13
C PHE A 695 24.53 -30.53 -43.82
N ALA A 696 25.61 -31.30 -44.00
CA ALA A 696 25.58 -32.62 -44.65
C ALA A 696 24.54 -33.57 -44.02
N ALA A 697 24.27 -33.47 -42.72
CA ALA A 697 23.23 -34.24 -42.04
C ALA A 697 21.84 -34.05 -42.67
N ALA A 698 21.45 -32.81 -43.02
CA ALA A 698 20.17 -32.53 -43.66
C ALA A 698 20.10 -33.10 -45.08
N PHE A 699 21.18 -32.97 -45.87
CA PHE A 699 21.24 -33.56 -47.22
C PHE A 699 21.18 -35.10 -47.20
N ASN A 700 21.84 -35.73 -46.22
CA ASN A 700 21.80 -37.18 -46.04
C ASN A 700 20.37 -37.65 -45.68
N ILE A 701 19.68 -36.93 -44.79
CA ILE A 701 18.27 -37.21 -44.45
C ILE A 701 17.32 -36.94 -45.61
N ALA A 702 17.61 -35.93 -46.44
CA ALA A 702 16.80 -35.60 -47.60
C ALA A 702 16.95 -36.63 -48.75
N THR A 703 18.11 -37.27 -48.89
CA THR A 703 18.43 -38.13 -50.04
C THR A 703 17.39 -39.23 -50.31
N PRO A 704 16.89 -40.00 -49.32
CA PRO A 704 15.82 -40.97 -49.53
C PRO A 704 14.57 -40.40 -50.20
N PHE A 705 14.18 -39.16 -49.86
CA PHE A 705 13.01 -38.50 -50.45
C PHE A 705 13.14 -38.26 -51.96
N PHE A 706 14.38 -38.13 -52.47
CA PHE A 706 14.65 -37.90 -53.89
C PHE A 706 14.91 -39.18 -54.68
N VAL A 707 15.35 -40.26 -54.02
CA VAL A 707 15.71 -41.54 -54.67
C VAL A 707 14.56 -42.55 -54.62
N GLN A 708 13.84 -42.64 -53.51
CA GLN A 708 12.69 -43.54 -53.34
C GLN A 708 11.42 -42.91 -53.91
N VAL A 709 11.47 -42.58 -55.21
CA VAL A 709 10.44 -41.81 -55.89
C VAL A 709 9.10 -42.53 -55.97
N ASP A 710 9.10 -43.86 -55.91
CA ASP A 710 7.88 -44.68 -55.93
C ASP A 710 7.06 -44.52 -54.65
N LEU A 711 7.72 -44.20 -53.52
CA LEU A 711 7.11 -43.98 -52.20
C LEU A 711 6.78 -42.50 -51.97
N HIS A 712 7.69 -41.59 -52.33
CA HIS A 712 7.59 -40.19 -51.94
C HIS A 712 6.90 -39.32 -53.00
N HIS A 713 5.84 -38.62 -52.55
CA HIS A 713 5.02 -37.66 -53.31
C HIS A 713 4.84 -36.36 -52.51
N ILE A 714 4.03 -35.38 -52.96
CA ILE A 714 3.89 -34.09 -52.26
C ILE A 714 3.49 -34.21 -50.78
N GLY A 715 2.75 -35.26 -50.40
CA GLY A 715 2.40 -35.56 -49.01
C GLY A 715 3.59 -35.87 -48.10
N SER A 716 4.75 -36.22 -48.66
CA SER A 716 6.00 -36.43 -47.92
C SER A 716 6.76 -35.12 -47.65
N ALA A 717 6.40 -34.00 -48.29
CA ALA A 717 7.11 -32.72 -48.13
C ALA A 717 7.14 -32.21 -46.67
N PRO A 718 6.07 -32.31 -45.86
CA PRO A 718 6.14 -31.92 -44.45
C PRO A 718 7.13 -32.78 -43.66
N SER A 719 7.12 -34.10 -43.89
CA SER A 719 8.06 -35.02 -43.24
C SER A 719 9.51 -34.69 -43.59
N LEU A 720 9.79 -34.35 -44.86
CA LEU A 720 11.11 -33.90 -45.31
C LEU A 720 11.57 -32.66 -44.54
N VAL A 721 10.74 -31.61 -44.48
CA VAL A 721 11.07 -30.37 -43.77
C VAL A 721 11.37 -30.66 -42.31
N LEU A 722 10.51 -31.43 -41.65
CA LEU A 722 10.65 -31.70 -40.22
C LEU A 722 11.89 -32.54 -39.89
N GLN A 723 12.16 -33.61 -40.66
CA GLN A 723 13.33 -34.46 -40.44
C GLN A 723 14.64 -33.70 -40.71
N CYS A 724 14.68 -32.90 -41.78
CA CYS A 724 15.84 -32.05 -42.06
C CYS A 724 16.05 -31.00 -40.96
N SER A 725 14.97 -30.41 -40.45
CA SER A 725 15.02 -29.44 -39.35
C SER A 725 15.59 -30.07 -38.08
N ARG A 726 15.10 -31.26 -37.69
CA ARG A 726 15.61 -32.01 -36.52
C ARG A 726 17.08 -32.43 -36.66
N ALA A 727 17.59 -32.52 -37.89
CA ALA A 727 19.00 -32.83 -38.16
C ALA A 727 19.94 -31.67 -37.81
N LEU A 728 19.47 -30.43 -38.01
CA LEU A 728 20.29 -29.23 -37.89
C LEU A 728 20.05 -28.50 -36.56
N PHE A 729 18.83 -28.56 -36.04
CA PHE A 729 18.37 -27.82 -34.87
C PHE A 729 18.14 -28.74 -33.67
N LYS A 730 18.56 -28.27 -32.48
CA LYS A 730 18.41 -29.00 -31.21
C LYS A 730 17.21 -28.50 -30.39
N GLU A 731 16.47 -27.56 -30.95
CA GLU A 731 15.33 -26.92 -30.33
C GLU A 731 14.20 -27.92 -30.06
N LYS A 732 13.87 -28.08 -28.77
CA LYS A 732 12.92 -29.06 -28.26
C LYS A 732 11.51 -28.95 -28.86
N PHE A 733 11.09 -27.75 -29.25
CA PHE A 733 9.77 -27.55 -29.87
C PHE A 733 9.63 -28.19 -31.26
N LEU A 734 10.73 -28.60 -31.91
CA LEU A 734 10.71 -29.38 -33.15
C LEU A 734 10.58 -30.89 -32.90
N LEU A 735 10.81 -31.39 -31.68
CA LEU A 735 10.86 -32.81 -31.38
C LEU A 735 9.48 -33.44 -31.16
N ASP A 736 8.49 -32.64 -30.75
CA ASP A 736 7.14 -33.07 -30.34
C ASP A 736 6.03 -32.61 -31.32
N THR A 737 6.36 -32.54 -32.61
CA THR A 737 5.48 -32.08 -33.71
C THR A 737 5.05 -33.19 -34.62
#